data_AF-A0A0C3PDH1-F1
#
_entry.id   AF-A0A0C3PDH1-F1
#
_cell.length_a   1.000
_cell.length_b   1.000
_cell.length_c   1.000
_cell.angle_alpha   90.00
_cell.angle_beta   90.00
_cell.angle_gamma   90.00
#
_symmetry.space_group_name_H-M   'P 1'
#
loop_
_entity.id
_entity.type
_entity.pdbx_description
1 polymer ?
#
loop_
_entity_poly.entity_id
_entity_poly.type
_entity_poly.pdbx_seq_one_letter_code
_entity_poly.pdbx_strand_id
1 'polypeptide(L)'
;MWHPSANRLASFLEISALFMALSPFGGLQYKGGFLRIGIEGNGVNIGRKSLSRKARKESRWCAVRESSIVIVEDPGETVVWDVFLLDTDLRIIQPVRYYRKGLHLLRRESSDENTHGNRSAREDVRTVPEHEAKCSSFMESCKSQLSRVFCFGHHPPPNLTAEIVEKRSSNRPSDGWYDAGLSIGSVVSPSVRSPIVDPSTNQDPLITDAEDRDARPPIEEKGQGEKRPQDVSKHTFYVQNSQMKLKLTARNERQMLQWITALQKASRYSPWVAKNRFDSFAPVRTNVAAQWLVDGRDYMWNLSRALMMARETIYIHDWWLSPELELRRPNKLKYRLDNILERKAKEGVKIFIIIYQEVSSRTTPTDSNYTKQKLTSLHHNIMIQRSPSHFQTGTFYWAHHEKLCVIDQTIAFVGGIDLCFGRWDTPQHALVDDAGLNPNKVEIWPGKDYSNPRVIDFHTLNKPDENMYDRSKVPRMPWHDVGMQIVGQPARDLARHFVQRWNYLLRIKNHSKPMPFLLPPPEFKQTELAALGLTGTCEMQICRSAGPWSLGTPDRVEHSIQNAYVHAISNSEHFVYIENQFFITSTVVNDVKIENSIGDALVERIVRAHRERTPWRCCIIIPLFPGFPFPIEHGDASAVRIIVECQNRSLFRGPNSIYARLRKENINPIDYISVFSLRNWGKFRNNVLTTEIVYVHAKVCIVDDRLAIIGSANINERSQRGDRDSEIAAVIRDTDMINGTMAGRPFQVGRFAHSLRVRLMREHAGVDVDALSEEEHAPSQRQPRKPEEAQEACDPHEKVDEGQKQTETCHEEPSRNVLGDVTEELKQGMAAAGGMAEHMVLPEVPKYFAEAAKPEALREERTTFTPEGEQVPGFASAVVPTLEEQTISEGRPPSAQAESSPLGENLVKRDQLEMGGDEPPEAHTSDDQAYAAPTNASKSALTDDAVPRVHSGTEGASEEEQHSPRGRSNLQKHLAGTLGNKTWTLPTPAPHIAPDYFEDPICDKFWKNVWVACAVHNTEIYRKVFHAVPDDTISTWKQYTEFVAHHERFWKPRKDSPSVGPASRAHSGTREDRSTSDNVQGAKEGAQGREGDSSDRELPKVKSQRHGVEPFDRAELEAMENLLRETRGHLVIYPSRFLESEDEANNFIFNADRLLPLPIYD
;
A
#
# COMPACT_ATOMS: atom_id res chain seq x y z
N MET A 1 25.33 -35.23 -12.22
CA MET A 1 25.15 -35.50 -13.67
C MET A 1 24.97 -36.99 -13.87
N TRP A 2 24.28 -37.42 -14.93
CA TRP A 2 24.24 -38.82 -15.33
C TRP A 2 25.48 -39.22 -16.14
N HIS A 3 25.66 -40.53 -16.37
CA HIS A 3 26.66 -41.04 -17.31
C HIS A 3 26.34 -40.58 -18.76
N PRO A 4 27.32 -40.27 -19.63
CA PRO A 4 27.06 -39.79 -20.99
C PRO A 4 26.16 -40.70 -21.85
N SER A 5 26.19 -42.02 -21.62
CA SER A 5 25.28 -42.97 -22.27
C SER A 5 23.82 -42.74 -21.87
N ALA A 6 23.57 -42.46 -20.59
CA ALA A 6 22.23 -42.19 -20.06
C ALA A 6 21.69 -40.84 -20.54
N ASN A 7 22.54 -39.83 -20.75
CA ASN A 7 22.13 -38.57 -21.39
C ASN A 7 21.49 -38.80 -22.78
N ARG A 8 21.96 -39.79 -23.55
CA ARG A 8 21.36 -40.14 -24.86
C ARG A 8 19.96 -40.75 -24.70
N LEU A 9 19.82 -41.73 -23.80
CA LEU A 9 18.55 -42.40 -23.53
C LEU A 9 17.51 -41.43 -22.96
N ALA A 10 17.89 -40.60 -21.99
CA ALA A 10 17.03 -39.57 -21.43
C ALA A 10 16.65 -38.50 -22.47
N SER A 11 17.57 -38.12 -23.37
CA SER A 11 17.28 -37.24 -24.51
C SER A 11 16.26 -37.83 -25.49
N PHE A 12 16.22 -39.16 -25.64
CA PHE A 12 15.25 -39.87 -26.46
C PHE A 12 13.89 -40.01 -25.77
N LEU A 13 13.88 -40.24 -24.45
CA LEU A 13 12.66 -40.36 -23.63
C LEU A 13 12.06 -39.00 -23.20
N GLU A 14 12.69 -37.88 -23.58
CA GLU A 14 12.31 -36.51 -23.17
C GLU A 14 12.40 -36.25 -21.64
N ILE A 15 13.29 -36.95 -20.95
CA ILE A 15 13.54 -36.88 -19.49
C ILE A 15 14.78 -36.03 -19.20
N SER A 16 14.78 -35.27 -18.10
CA SER A 16 15.96 -34.56 -17.56
C SER A 16 16.18 -34.85 -16.07
N ALA A 17 17.40 -34.62 -15.58
CA ALA A 17 17.76 -34.79 -14.17
C ALA A 17 16.95 -33.83 -13.29
N LEU A 18 16.72 -32.60 -13.76
CA LEU A 18 15.78 -31.67 -13.14
C LEU A 18 14.35 -32.24 -13.06
N PHE A 19 13.83 -32.86 -14.13
CA PHE A 19 12.49 -33.48 -14.09
C PHE A 19 12.41 -34.63 -13.07
N MET A 20 13.43 -35.48 -13.00
CA MET A 20 13.50 -36.54 -11.98
C MET A 20 13.55 -35.95 -10.56
N ALA A 21 14.36 -34.91 -10.32
CA ALA A 21 14.44 -34.22 -9.03
C ALA A 21 13.14 -33.51 -8.63
N LEU A 22 12.35 -33.02 -9.60
CA LEU A 22 11.05 -32.38 -9.37
C LEU A 22 9.89 -33.37 -9.23
N SER A 23 10.08 -34.64 -9.59
CA SER A 23 9.01 -35.65 -9.57
C SER A 23 8.31 -35.86 -8.21
N PRO A 24 8.97 -35.75 -7.03
CA PRO A 24 8.28 -35.85 -5.74
C PRO A 24 7.35 -34.66 -5.46
N PHE A 25 7.67 -33.49 -6.00
CA PHE A 25 6.91 -32.25 -5.83
C PHE A 25 5.70 -32.15 -6.77
N GLY A 26 5.58 -33.07 -7.73
CA GLY A 26 4.50 -33.09 -8.71
C GLY A 26 4.61 -32.00 -9.79
N GLY A 27 3.48 -31.72 -10.44
CA GLY A 27 3.35 -30.85 -11.60
C GLY A 27 3.63 -31.54 -12.93
N LEU A 28 2.77 -31.32 -13.92
CA LEU A 28 2.85 -31.98 -15.24
C LEU A 28 4.03 -31.47 -16.08
N GLN A 29 4.57 -32.37 -16.90
CA GLN A 29 5.46 -32.06 -18.04
C GLN A 29 4.82 -32.60 -19.32
N TYR A 30 4.77 -31.78 -20.37
CA TYR A 30 4.10 -32.09 -21.64
C TYR A 30 5.07 -32.47 -22.76
N LYS A 31 6.27 -31.88 -22.76
CA LYS A 31 7.32 -32.14 -23.74
C LYS A 31 8.69 -31.74 -23.20
N GLY A 32 9.72 -32.51 -23.52
CA GLY A 32 11.13 -32.18 -23.25
C GLY A 32 11.94 -32.17 -24.54
N GLY A 33 13.08 -31.48 -24.56
CA GLY A 33 14.03 -31.59 -25.67
C GLY A 33 14.84 -30.34 -25.97
N PHE A 34 15.80 -30.49 -26.87
CA PHE A 34 16.66 -29.39 -27.32
C PHE A 34 15.92 -28.41 -28.25
N LEU A 35 15.91 -27.13 -27.88
CA LEU A 35 15.54 -26.00 -28.73
C LEU A 35 16.72 -25.03 -28.86
N ARG A 36 16.89 -24.42 -30.03
CA ARG A 36 17.72 -23.22 -30.15
C ARG A 36 16.85 -22.01 -29.83
N ILE A 37 17.28 -21.24 -28.84
CA ILE A 37 16.58 -20.05 -28.34
C ILE A 37 17.24 -18.81 -28.94
N GLY A 38 16.43 -17.94 -29.55
CA GLY A 38 16.80 -16.60 -29.99
C GLY A 38 15.95 -15.54 -29.29
N ILE A 39 16.46 -14.31 -29.27
CA ILE A 39 15.79 -13.12 -28.73
C ILE A 39 15.51 -12.17 -29.91
N GLU A 40 14.36 -11.49 -29.90
CA GLU A 40 13.94 -10.57 -30.96
C GLU A 40 13.20 -9.38 -30.36
N GLY A 41 13.73 -8.16 -30.56
CA GLY A 41 13.22 -6.91 -29.97
C GLY A 41 14.07 -6.38 -28.82
N ASN A 42 13.67 -5.23 -28.25
CA ASN A 42 14.37 -4.53 -27.16
C ASN A 42 14.00 -5.03 -25.75
N GLY A 43 13.28 -6.16 -25.63
CA GLY A 43 12.77 -6.68 -24.37
C GLY A 43 13.85 -7.22 -23.42
N VAL A 44 13.40 -7.64 -22.22
CA VAL A 44 14.27 -8.27 -21.21
C VAL A 44 14.97 -9.49 -21.82
N ASN A 45 16.30 -9.52 -21.73
CA ASN A 45 17.08 -10.60 -22.31
C ASN A 45 16.84 -11.91 -21.54
N ILE A 46 16.77 -13.03 -22.26
CA ILE A 46 16.80 -14.36 -21.68
C ILE A 46 18.20 -14.66 -21.10
N GLY A 47 18.25 -15.34 -19.96
CA GLY A 47 19.46 -15.65 -19.21
C GLY A 47 20.11 -14.44 -18.54
N ARG A 48 21.31 -14.63 -17.99
CA ARG A 48 22.08 -13.54 -17.35
C ARG A 48 22.60 -12.54 -18.39
N LYS A 49 22.52 -11.24 -18.07
CA LYS A 49 22.91 -10.09 -18.92
C LYS A 49 24.28 -10.23 -19.59
N SER A 50 25.23 -10.87 -18.92
CA SER A 50 26.63 -11.07 -19.33
C SER A 50 26.91 -12.18 -20.36
N LEU A 51 25.91 -12.99 -20.78
CA LEU A 51 26.15 -14.14 -21.67
C LEU A 51 26.62 -13.73 -23.08
N SER A 52 27.61 -14.46 -23.61
CA SER A 52 28.27 -14.14 -24.90
C SER A 52 27.38 -14.40 -26.13
N ARG A 53 27.69 -13.73 -27.25
CA ARG A 53 26.98 -13.94 -28.54
C ARG A 53 27.12 -15.37 -29.11
N LYS A 54 28.04 -16.20 -28.58
CA LYS A 54 28.16 -17.63 -28.93
C LYS A 54 27.24 -18.48 -28.05
N ALA A 55 27.30 -18.31 -26.73
CA ALA A 55 26.45 -18.99 -25.75
C ALA A 55 24.94 -18.76 -25.94
N ARG A 56 24.57 -17.64 -26.57
CA ARG A 56 23.19 -17.30 -26.99
C ARG A 56 22.73 -17.96 -28.30
N LYS A 57 23.54 -18.78 -28.97
CA LYS A 57 23.20 -19.50 -30.23
C LYS A 57 23.17 -21.02 -30.10
N GLU A 58 23.65 -21.53 -28.97
CA GLU A 58 23.67 -22.96 -28.65
C GLU A 58 22.25 -23.49 -28.39
N SER A 59 22.04 -24.77 -28.65
CA SER A 59 20.75 -25.45 -28.41
C SER A 59 20.70 -25.92 -26.97
N ARG A 60 19.66 -25.54 -26.23
CA ARG A 60 19.52 -25.78 -24.79
C ARG A 60 18.36 -26.73 -24.51
N TRP A 61 18.43 -27.49 -23.42
CA TRP A 61 17.35 -28.37 -23.05
C TRP A 61 16.18 -27.58 -22.45
N CYS A 62 15.02 -27.67 -23.09
CA CYS A 62 13.78 -27.07 -22.64
C CYS A 62 12.81 -28.14 -22.14
N ALA A 63 11.89 -27.76 -21.25
CA ALA A 63 10.75 -28.58 -20.84
C ALA A 63 9.48 -27.71 -20.70
N VAL A 64 8.38 -28.11 -21.33
CA VAL A 64 7.07 -27.49 -21.11
C VAL A 64 6.43 -28.11 -19.87
N ARG A 65 6.26 -27.32 -18.81
CA ARG A 65 5.44 -27.66 -17.63
C ARG A 65 4.08 -26.97 -17.69
N GLU A 66 3.20 -27.27 -16.74
CA GLU A 66 1.85 -26.70 -16.62
C GLU A 66 1.78 -25.17 -16.53
N SER A 67 2.72 -24.51 -15.86
CA SER A 67 2.68 -23.05 -15.65
C SER A 67 3.94 -22.31 -16.13
N SER A 68 4.89 -23.01 -16.75
CA SER A 68 6.14 -22.44 -17.29
C SER A 68 6.84 -23.33 -18.33
N ILE A 69 7.68 -22.72 -19.16
CA ILE A 69 8.74 -23.41 -19.90
C ILE A 69 10.03 -23.25 -19.10
N VAL A 70 10.66 -24.36 -18.73
CA VAL A 70 11.92 -24.40 -17.98
C VAL A 70 13.08 -24.69 -18.92
N ILE A 71 14.21 -23.99 -18.73
CA ILE A 71 15.41 -24.14 -19.55
C ILE A 71 16.61 -24.48 -18.65
N VAL A 72 17.38 -25.50 -19.03
CA VAL A 72 18.69 -25.86 -18.44
C VAL A 72 19.75 -25.91 -19.55
N GLU A 73 21.04 -25.99 -19.23
CA GLU A 73 22.07 -26.08 -20.28
C GLU A 73 22.04 -27.48 -20.93
N ASP A 74 22.21 -28.53 -20.12
CA ASP A 74 22.13 -29.95 -20.53
C ASP A 74 21.07 -30.77 -19.75
N PRO A 75 20.49 -31.85 -20.33
CA PRO A 75 19.47 -32.66 -19.64
C PRO A 75 20.00 -33.40 -18.41
N GLY A 76 21.32 -33.56 -18.27
CA GLY A 76 21.95 -34.18 -17.10
C GLY A 76 22.13 -33.24 -15.89
N GLU A 77 21.65 -32.00 -15.98
CA GLU A 77 21.77 -30.97 -14.95
C GLU A 77 20.47 -30.69 -14.19
N THR A 78 20.62 -30.06 -13.02
CA THR A 78 19.54 -29.57 -12.15
C THR A 78 19.54 -28.05 -11.99
N VAL A 79 20.55 -27.34 -12.53
CA VAL A 79 20.65 -25.87 -12.42
C VAL A 79 19.78 -25.23 -13.49
N VAL A 80 18.80 -24.44 -13.06
CA VAL A 80 17.89 -23.70 -13.95
C VAL A 80 18.62 -22.51 -14.57
N TRP A 81 18.62 -22.45 -15.90
CA TRP A 81 19.27 -21.39 -16.68
C TRP A 81 18.35 -20.21 -16.98
N ASP A 82 17.07 -20.46 -17.28
CA ASP A 82 15.99 -19.46 -17.24
C ASP A 82 14.59 -20.14 -17.20
N VAL A 83 13.55 -19.37 -16.89
CA VAL A 83 12.15 -19.80 -16.76
C VAL A 83 11.20 -18.81 -17.43
N PHE A 84 10.54 -19.23 -18.51
CA PHE A 84 9.48 -18.46 -19.16
C PHE A 84 8.13 -18.84 -18.53
N LEU A 85 7.49 -17.92 -17.81
CA LEU A 85 6.19 -18.15 -17.19
C LEU A 85 5.06 -18.09 -18.23
N LEU A 86 4.04 -18.93 -18.06
CA LEU A 86 2.77 -18.79 -18.79
C LEU A 86 1.87 -17.79 -18.03
N ASP A 87 1.26 -16.86 -18.76
CA ASP A 87 0.33 -15.84 -18.24
C ASP A 87 -0.83 -15.62 -19.23
N THR A 88 -1.75 -14.71 -18.92
CA THR A 88 -2.94 -14.44 -19.75
C THR A 88 -2.63 -13.78 -21.11
N ASP A 89 -1.39 -13.32 -21.29
CA ASP A 89 -0.91 -12.67 -22.52
C ASP A 89 -0.12 -13.65 -23.41
N LEU A 90 -0.15 -14.95 -23.08
CA LEU A 90 0.51 -16.03 -23.79
C LEU A 90 0.06 -16.14 -25.26
N ARG A 91 0.96 -15.80 -26.20
CA ARG A 91 0.72 -15.90 -27.65
C ARG A 91 1.75 -16.84 -28.29
N ILE A 92 1.27 -17.88 -28.96
CA ILE A 92 2.09 -18.81 -29.75
C ILE A 92 1.95 -18.40 -31.22
N ILE A 93 3.01 -17.83 -31.79
CA ILE A 93 2.97 -17.19 -33.12
C ILE A 93 3.77 -18.05 -34.12
N GLN A 94 3.10 -18.48 -35.19
CA GLN A 94 3.74 -19.12 -36.34
C GLN A 94 3.92 -18.07 -37.47
N PRO A 95 5.12 -17.90 -38.04
CA PRO A 95 5.35 -16.97 -39.13
C PRO A 95 4.68 -17.46 -40.44
N VAL A 96 3.73 -16.68 -40.96
CA VAL A 96 3.04 -16.98 -42.23
C VAL A 96 4.03 -16.92 -43.39
N ARG A 97 4.07 -17.96 -44.23
CA ARG A 97 4.99 -18.07 -45.37
C ARG A 97 4.34 -17.59 -46.66
N TYR A 98 4.89 -16.55 -47.28
CA TYR A 98 4.59 -16.24 -48.68
C TYR A 98 5.45 -17.12 -49.59
N TYR A 99 4.84 -18.10 -50.25
CA TYR A 99 5.52 -18.89 -51.27
C TYR A 99 5.82 -18.02 -52.49
N ARG A 100 7.10 -17.73 -52.75
CA ARG A 100 7.55 -17.38 -54.11
C ARG A 100 7.34 -18.60 -55.02
N LYS A 101 6.22 -18.63 -55.76
CA LYS A 101 6.11 -19.48 -56.95
C LYS A 101 7.19 -19.02 -57.93
N GLY A 102 8.24 -19.82 -58.08
CA GLY A 102 9.33 -19.52 -59.03
C GLY A 102 8.82 -19.54 -60.47
N LEU A 103 9.45 -18.74 -61.34
CA LEU A 103 9.15 -18.74 -62.78
C LEU A 103 9.60 -20.07 -63.41
N HIS A 104 8.66 -20.99 -63.62
CA HIS A 104 8.77 -21.97 -64.70
C HIS A 104 8.21 -21.33 -65.98
N LEU A 105 9.01 -20.47 -66.63
CA LEU A 105 8.62 -19.79 -67.87
C LEU A 105 9.67 -19.95 -68.99
N LEU A 106 10.05 -21.20 -69.27
CA LEU A 106 10.78 -21.57 -70.49
C LEU A 106 10.22 -22.87 -71.09
N ARG A 107 9.02 -22.77 -71.68
CA ARG A 107 8.60 -23.58 -72.83
C ARG A 107 7.69 -22.73 -73.72
N ARG A 108 7.83 -22.88 -75.03
CA ARG A 108 7.26 -22.00 -76.07
C ARG A 108 6.57 -22.85 -77.13
N GLU A 109 5.29 -22.59 -77.37
CA GLU A 109 4.45 -22.97 -78.53
C GLU A 109 3.06 -22.34 -78.24
N SER A 110 2.60 -21.34 -79.03
CA SER A 110 1.61 -21.45 -80.13
C SER A 110 0.26 -22.05 -79.71
N SER A 111 -0.92 -21.46 -79.99
CA SER A 111 -1.29 -20.30 -80.84
C SER A 111 -2.73 -19.82 -80.53
N ASP A 112 -3.08 -18.58 -80.93
CA ASP A 112 -4.33 -18.08 -81.61
C ASP A 112 -5.71 -18.74 -81.30
N GLU A 113 -6.87 -18.07 -81.23
CA GLU A 113 -7.30 -16.72 -81.67
C GLU A 113 -8.68 -16.28 -81.03
N ASN A 114 -9.08 -15.00 -81.19
CA ASN A 114 -10.45 -14.40 -81.44
C ASN A 114 -11.81 -15.04 -80.97
N THR A 115 -12.95 -14.35 -80.71
CA THR A 115 -13.38 -12.92 -80.52
C THR A 115 -14.81 -12.79 -79.93
N HIS A 116 -15.11 -11.63 -79.30
CA HIS A 116 -16.37 -10.83 -79.20
C HIS A 116 -17.82 -11.39 -79.00
N GLY A 117 -18.60 -10.64 -78.17
CA GLY A 117 -20.03 -10.29 -78.41
C GLY A 117 -21.10 -11.02 -77.56
N ASN A 118 -21.94 -10.48 -76.66
CA ASN A 118 -22.29 -9.14 -76.09
C ASN A 118 -23.72 -8.63 -76.42
N ARG A 119 -24.42 -8.09 -75.39
CA ARG A 119 -25.75 -7.37 -75.38
C ARG A 119 -27.04 -8.21 -75.48
N SER A 120 -28.20 -7.81 -74.91
CA SER A 120 -28.52 -6.86 -73.79
C SER A 120 -30.04 -6.80 -73.48
N ALA A 121 -30.41 -6.46 -72.22
CA ALA A 121 -31.59 -5.62 -71.84
C ALA A 121 -33.04 -6.20 -72.03
N ARG A 122 -34.10 -5.77 -71.31
CA ARG A 122 -34.29 -4.91 -70.10
C ARG A 122 -35.74 -4.99 -69.56
N GLU A 123 -35.90 -4.76 -68.23
CA GLU A 123 -37.05 -4.07 -67.54
C GLU A 123 -38.48 -4.71 -67.68
N ASP A 124 -39.49 -4.46 -66.82
CA ASP A 124 -39.67 -3.43 -65.78
C ASP A 124 -40.72 -3.78 -64.67
N VAL A 125 -40.67 -3.05 -63.51
CA VAL A 125 -41.81 -2.53 -62.66
C VAL A 125 -42.84 -3.47 -61.98
N ARG A 126 -43.32 -3.30 -60.72
CA ARG A 126 -42.92 -2.51 -59.50
C ARG A 126 -43.61 -3.00 -58.22
N THR A 127 -42.90 -2.91 -57.08
CA THR A 127 -43.32 -2.55 -55.67
C THR A 127 -42.16 -2.91 -54.72
N VAL A 128 -41.61 -2.10 -53.79
CA VAL A 128 -41.75 -0.67 -53.36
C VAL A 128 -43.03 -0.30 -52.61
N PRO A 129 -42.98 0.44 -51.46
CA PRO A 129 -41.84 0.86 -50.61
C PRO A 129 -41.72 -0.07 -49.36
N GLU A 130 -41.25 0.19 -48.12
CA GLU A 130 -40.74 1.31 -47.28
C GLU A 130 -39.72 0.71 -46.24
N HIS A 131 -38.85 1.39 -45.47
CA HIS A 131 -38.08 2.65 -45.60
C HIS A 131 -36.75 2.54 -44.79
N GLU A 132 -35.72 3.26 -45.24
CA GLU A 132 -34.64 4.05 -44.56
C GLU A 132 -34.13 3.82 -43.09
N ALA A 133 -32.88 4.18 -42.72
CA ALA A 133 -31.66 4.52 -43.50
C ALA A 133 -30.33 4.57 -42.67
N LYS A 134 -29.23 4.20 -43.36
CA LYS A 134 -27.82 4.71 -43.39
C LYS A 134 -27.21 5.53 -42.22
N CYS A 135 -25.94 5.20 -41.88
CA CYS A 135 -24.70 6.04 -41.94
C CYS A 135 -23.59 5.50 -41.00
N SER A 136 -22.35 6.02 -40.99
CA SER A 136 -21.25 5.86 -41.98
C SER A 136 -19.99 6.62 -41.51
N SER A 137 -18.77 6.13 -41.78
CA SER A 137 -17.46 6.79 -41.47
C SER A 137 -17.14 6.97 -39.95
N PHE A 138 -15.95 7.31 -39.48
CA PHE A 138 -14.73 7.86 -40.12
C PHE A 138 -13.43 7.28 -39.51
N MET A 139 -12.29 7.45 -40.19
CA MET A 139 -10.92 7.22 -39.68
C MET A 139 -9.98 8.23 -40.35
N GLU A 140 -9.21 9.05 -39.61
CA GLU A 140 -8.09 9.80 -40.21
C GLU A 140 -7.07 10.37 -39.19
N SER A 141 -5.96 10.88 -39.75
CA SER A 141 -4.76 11.48 -39.12
C SER A 141 -3.81 10.54 -38.35
N CYS A 142 -2.47 10.68 -38.44
CA CYS A 142 -1.68 11.78 -39.00
C CYS A 142 -0.68 11.36 -40.11
N LYS A 143 -0.07 12.35 -40.77
CA LYS A 143 0.77 12.25 -42.01
C LYS A 143 2.27 12.09 -41.65
N SER A 144 3.26 11.93 -42.55
CA SER A 144 3.42 12.17 -44.00
C SER A 144 4.55 11.26 -44.57
N GLN A 145 5.14 11.35 -45.79
CA GLN A 145 5.16 12.35 -46.89
C GLN A 145 5.64 11.71 -48.22
N LEU A 146 5.39 12.38 -49.37
CA LEU A 146 6.02 12.21 -50.71
C LEU A 146 5.93 10.84 -51.43
N SER A 147 5.66 10.75 -52.75
CA SER A 147 5.23 11.76 -53.75
C SER A 147 4.68 11.12 -55.05
N ARG A 148 3.68 11.78 -55.67
CA ARG A 148 3.26 11.84 -57.11
C ARG A 148 3.64 10.66 -58.05
N VAL A 149 2.71 10.12 -58.86
CA VAL A 149 2.27 10.71 -60.16
C VAL A 149 0.94 10.10 -60.68
N PHE A 150 0.08 10.94 -61.29
CA PHE A 150 -1.14 10.74 -62.14
C PHE A 150 -1.75 9.31 -62.34
N CYS A 151 -3.04 9.05 -62.08
CA CYS A 151 -4.31 9.43 -62.79
C CYS A 151 -4.46 8.76 -64.19
N PHE A 152 -5.59 8.18 -64.66
CA PHE A 152 -7.02 8.04 -64.25
C PHE A 152 -7.50 6.58 -64.56
N GLY A 153 -8.68 6.02 -64.19
CA GLY A 153 -9.82 6.44 -63.35
C GLY A 153 -11.07 5.51 -63.51
N HIS A 154 -12.05 5.60 -62.58
CA HIS A 154 -13.46 5.12 -62.67
C HIS A 154 -13.83 3.60 -62.69
N HIS A 155 -14.10 3.01 -61.51
CA HIS A 155 -15.42 2.58 -60.96
C HIS A 155 -16.56 1.93 -61.84
N PRO A 156 -17.44 1.04 -61.27
CA PRO A 156 -17.15 -0.22 -60.54
C PRO A 156 -17.94 -1.52 -60.99
N PRO A 157 -18.97 -2.13 -60.31
CA PRO A 157 -19.02 -3.59 -60.03
C PRO A 157 -20.39 -4.28 -60.40
N PRO A 158 -20.90 -5.38 -59.76
CA PRO A 158 -20.37 -6.75 -59.53
C PRO A 158 -21.32 -7.93 -59.93
N ASN A 159 -20.74 -9.15 -59.98
CA ASN A 159 -21.25 -10.48 -59.57
C ASN A 159 -22.70 -11.04 -59.81
N LEU A 160 -22.71 -12.20 -60.49
CA LEU A 160 -23.38 -13.49 -60.18
C LEU A 160 -24.87 -13.81 -60.49
N THR A 161 -25.02 -14.96 -61.20
CA THR A 161 -26.02 -16.06 -61.10
C THR A 161 -27.52 -15.84 -61.34
N ALA A 162 -28.07 -16.67 -62.25
CA ALA A 162 -29.46 -17.16 -62.29
C ALA A 162 -29.49 -18.57 -62.94
N GLU A 163 -30.62 -19.29 -62.87
CA GLU A 163 -30.69 -20.76 -63.03
C GLU A 163 -32.02 -21.24 -63.66
N ILE A 164 -32.03 -22.40 -64.35
CA ILE A 164 -33.21 -23.19 -64.82
C ILE A 164 -34.12 -22.42 -65.87
N VAL A 165 -35.13 -22.94 -66.61
CA VAL A 165 -35.99 -24.15 -66.58
C VAL A 165 -36.43 -24.63 -68.01
N GLU A 166 -36.52 -25.98 -68.19
CA GLU A 166 -37.45 -26.72 -69.11
C GLU A 166 -37.29 -26.61 -70.66
N LYS A 167 -37.83 -27.51 -71.51
CA LYS A 167 -38.99 -28.43 -71.35
C LYS A 167 -38.98 -29.69 -72.27
N ARG A 168 -39.17 -30.91 -71.68
CA ARG A 168 -39.77 -32.17 -72.25
C ARG A 168 -39.14 -32.80 -73.52
N SER A 169 -39.24 -34.10 -73.85
CA SER A 169 -39.69 -35.39 -73.21
C SER A 169 -39.16 -36.55 -74.10
N SER A 170 -39.23 -37.86 -73.84
CA SER A 170 -40.08 -38.74 -73.00
C SER A 170 -39.19 -39.90 -72.41
N ASN A 171 -39.52 -41.18 -72.14
CA ASN A 171 -40.68 -42.07 -72.40
C ASN A 171 -40.79 -43.21 -71.33
N ARG A 172 -41.54 -44.29 -71.60
CA ARG A 172 -41.82 -45.49 -70.75
C ARG A 172 -41.96 -46.78 -71.62
N PRO A 173 -42.18 -48.04 -71.13
CA PRO A 173 -42.83 -48.51 -69.86
C PRO A 173 -42.04 -49.60 -69.05
N SER A 174 -42.24 -49.80 -67.73
CA SER A 174 -43.16 -50.74 -66.97
C SER A 174 -42.69 -52.22 -66.89
N ASP A 175 -42.88 -53.07 -65.84
CA ASP A 175 -43.48 -53.05 -64.48
C ASP A 175 -42.57 -53.89 -63.50
N GLY A 176 -42.83 -54.33 -62.25
CA GLY A 176 -43.95 -54.33 -61.25
C GLY A 176 -43.39 -54.76 -59.85
N TRP A 177 -44.00 -54.50 -58.69
CA TRP A 177 -45.09 -55.22 -57.95
C TRP A 177 -44.66 -56.62 -57.43
N TYR A 178 -44.62 -56.95 -56.12
CA TYR A 178 -45.17 -56.36 -54.87
C TYR A 178 -44.30 -56.65 -53.61
N ASP A 179 -44.53 -55.87 -52.53
CA ASP A 179 -44.44 -56.16 -51.07
C ASP A 179 -43.24 -56.88 -50.39
N ALA A 180 -42.90 -56.63 -49.11
CA ALA A 180 -43.12 -55.50 -48.20
C ALA A 180 -42.20 -55.66 -46.96
N GLY A 181 -41.63 -54.57 -46.42
CA GLY A 181 -40.79 -54.66 -45.20
C GLY A 181 -40.06 -53.36 -44.81
N LEU A 182 -40.61 -52.65 -43.83
CA LEU A 182 -39.96 -51.53 -43.11
C LEU A 182 -39.29 -52.08 -41.83
N SER A 183 -38.17 -51.56 -41.29
CA SER A 183 -37.38 -50.38 -41.68
C SER A 183 -35.94 -50.42 -41.10
N ILE A 184 -35.09 -49.47 -41.55
CA ILE A 184 -33.84 -49.01 -40.92
C ILE A 184 -32.66 -50.02 -40.91
N GLY A 185 -31.91 -50.02 -42.03
CA GLY A 185 -30.45 -50.24 -42.06
C GLY A 185 -29.70 -48.89 -42.10
N SER A 186 -28.44 -48.70 -41.68
CA SER A 186 -27.20 -49.51 -41.78
C SER A 186 -26.42 -49.24 -43.12
N VAL A 187 -25.09 -49.05 -43.13
CA VAL A 187 -23.99 -50.06 -43.27
C VAL A 187 -23.93 -50.63 -44.72
N VAL A 188 -22.81 -50.71 -45.47
CA VAL A 188 -21.38 -50.37 -45.24
C VAL A 188 -20.60 -50.22 -46.57
N SER A 189 -19.27 -50.07 -46.49
CA SER A 189 -18.25 -50.22 -47.54
C SER A 189 -18.39 -51.46 -48.45
N PRO A 190 -17.52 -51.57 -49.48
CA PRO A 190 -16.54 -52.68 -49.41
C PRO A 190 -15.07 -52.25 -49.58
N SER A 191 -14.18 -53.21 -49.32
CA SER A 191 -12.74 -53.06 -49.06
C SER A 191 -11.81 -53.04 -50.29
N VAL A 192 -10.62 -52.45 -50.12
CA VAL A 192 -9.34 -52.98 -50.66
C VAL A 192 -8.24 -52.87 -49.58
N ARG A 193 -7.29 -53.81 -49.55
CA ARG A 193 -6.15 -53.86 -48.59
C ARG A 193 -4.87 -53.23 -49.18
N SER A 194 -3.95 -52.77 -48.30
CA SER A 194 -2.47 -52.98 -48.31
C SER A 194 -1.75 -51.89 -47.48
N PRO A 195 -0.47 -52.05 -47.06
CA PRO A 195 0.00 -53.06 -46.11
C PRO A 195 0.77 -52.44 -44.92
N ILE A 196 1.15 -53.27 -43.94
CA ILE A 196 1.93 -52.87 -42.75
C ILE A 196 3.44 -52.83 -43.06
N VAL A 197 4.18 -51.93 -42.41
CA VAL A 197 5.65 -51.95 -42.32
C VAL A 197 6.05 -51.79 -40.84
N ASP A 198 6.94 -52.67 -40.37
CA ASP A 198 7.42 -52.75 -38.98
C ASP A 198 8.80 -52.04 -38.81
N PRO A 199 9.12 -51.42 -37.66
CA PRO A 199 10.27 -50.53 -37.56
C PRO A 199 11.49 -51.16 -36.87
N SER A 200 12.28 -51.99 -37.58
CA SER A 200 13.60 -52.40 -37.10
C SER A 200 14.66 -52.62 -38.18
N THR A 201 15.63 -51.71 -38.28
CA THR A 201 17.00 -52.01 -38.72
C THR A 201 17.94 -50.87 -38.27
N ASN A 202 19.04 -51.22 -37.59
CA ASN A 202 20.10 -50.27 -37.22
C ASN A 202 21.12 -50.17 -38.36
N GLN A 203 21.63 -48.98 -38.65
CA GLN A 203 22.98 -48.80 -39.21
C GLN A 203 23.53 -47.39 -38.94
N ASP A 204 24.73 -47.35 -38.38
CA ASP A 204 25.51 -46.17 -37.94
C ASP A 204 26.91 -46.71 -37.53
N PRO A 205 28.05 -46.01 -37.69
CA PRO A 205 28.44 -44.99 -38.68
C PRO A 205 29.82 -45.31 -39.34
N LEU A 206 30.46 -44.29 -39.94
CA LEU A 206 31.92 -44.16 -40.23
C LEU A 206 32.56 -44.99 -41.37
N ILE A 207 32.91 -44.30 -42.46
CA ILE A 207 34.23 -44.40 -43.14
C ILE A 207 34.70 -42.95 -43.42
N THR A 208 36.02 -42.71 -43.40
CA THR A 208 36.67 -41.42 -43.67
C THR A 208 36.96 -41.21 -45.17
N ASP A 209 37.37 -40.01 -45.57
CA ASP A 209 38.76 -39.76 -46.02
C ASP A 209 38.98 -38.26 -46.25
N ALA A 210 40.21 -37.86 -46.59
CA ALA A 210 40.70 -36.48 -46.52
C ALA A 210 41.36 -36.03 -47.84
N GLU A 211 42.05 -34.88 -47.78
CA GLU A 211 42.73 -34.18 -48.89
C GLU A 211 41.75 -33.48 -49.85
N ASP A 212 42.06 -32.33 -50.47
CA ASP A 212 43.36 -31.65 -50.64
C ASP A 212 43.30 -30.13 -50.31
N ARG A 213 44.39 -29.38 -50.52
CA ARG A 213 44.63 -28.00 -50.07
C ARG A 213 44.62 -26.93 -51.19
N ASP A 214 44.64 -25.68 -50.71
CA ASP A 214 45.20 -24.46 -51.32
C ASP A 214 44.63 -23.94 -52.66
N ALA A 215 43.67 -23.01 -52.52
CA ALA A 215 43.50 -21.89 -53.46
C ALA A 215 43.28 -20.58 -52.68
N ARG A 216 43.96 -19.50 -53.08
CA ARG A 216 43.77 -18.15 -52.50
C ARG A 216 42.52 -17.48 -53.10
N PRO A 217 41.76 -16.67 -52.33
CA PRO A 217 40.58 -15.99 -52.85
C PRO A 217 40.96 -14.81 -53.77
N PRO A 218 40.18 -14.53 -54.83
CA PRO A 218 40.18 -13.24 -55.50
C PRO A 218 39.69 -12.12 -54.57
N ILE A 219 40.12 -10.89 -54.83
CA ILE A 219 39.57 -9.68 -54.21
C ILE A 219 38.44 -9.17 -55.11
N GLU A 220 37.22 -9.11 -54.60
CA GLU A 220 36.10 -8.41 -55.25
C GLU A 220 35.45 -7.41 -54.28
N GLU A 221 34.66 -6.49 -54.84
CA GLU A 221 34.55 -5.13 -54.32
C GLU A 221 33.40 -4.90 -53.32
N LYS A 222 33.44 -3.73 -52.65
CA LYS A 222 32.42 -3.28 -51.69
C LYS A 222 31.12 -2.83 -52.37
N GLY A 223 30.37 -3.77 -52.95
CA GLY A 223 28.98 -3.54 -53.33
C GLY A 223 28.11 -3.24 -52.10
N GLN A 224 27.30 -2.17 -52.14
CA GLN A 224 26.34 -1.85 -51.08
C GLN A 224 25.18 -2.86 -51.09
N GLY A 225 25.28 -3.90 -50.27
CA GLY A 225 24.24 -4.91 -50.15
C GLY A 225 22.99 -4.39 -49.42
N GLU A 226 21.88 -4.24 -50.16
CA GLU A 226 20.55 -4.09 -49.56
C GLU A 226 20.27 -5.22 -48.56
N LYS A 227 19.54 -4.91 -47.48
CA LYS A 227 19.15 -5.91 -46.47
C LYS A 227 18.13 -6.88 -47.05
N ARG A 228 18.61 -7.98 -47.64
CA ARG A 228 17.77 -9.14 -47.99
C ARG A 228 16.89 -9.52 -46.78
N PRO A 229 15.57 -9.70 -46.94
CA PRO A 229 14.74 -10.20 -45.86
C PRO A 229 15.25 -11.58 -45.44
N GLN A 230 15.37 -11.81 -44.14
CA GLN A 230 15.90 -13.08 -43.62
C GLN A 230 14.93 -14.23 -43.93
N ASP A 231 15.41 -15.27 -44.61
CA ASP A 231 14.69 -16.52 -44.74
C ASP A 231 14.37 -17.09 -43.36
N VAL A 232 13.09 -17.13 -43.01
CA VAL A 232 12.62 -17.66 -41.73
C VAL A 232 12.64 -19.19 -41.81
N SER A 233 13.49 -19.82 -41.02
CA SER A 233 13.67 -21.28 -41.05
C SER A 233 12.34 -22.03 -40.92
N LYS A 234 12.20 -23.13 -41.67
CA LYS A 234 11.00 -23.99 -41.74
C LYS A 234 10.54 -24.59 -40.40
N HIS A 235 11.33 -24.45 -39.34
CA HIS A 235 11.06 -25.00 -38.01
C HIS A 235 11.22 -23.95 -36.88
N THR A 236 11.06 -22.66 -37.20
CA THR A 236 11.06 -21.56 -36.23
C THR A 236 9.64 -21.04 -35.95
N PHE A 237 9.33 -20.87 -34.67
CA PHE A 237 8.09 -20.31 -34.13
C PHE A 237 8.43 -19.32 -33.00
N TYR A 238 7.44 -18.59 -32.51
CA TYR A 238 7.63 -17.65 -31.40
C TYR A 238 6.64 -17.93 -30.27
N VAL A 239 7.04 -17.60 -29.05
CA VAL A 239 6.17 -17.59 -27.86
C VAL A 239 6.37 -16.27 -27.15
N GLN A 240 5.29 -15.55 -26.88
CA GLN A 240 5.28 -14.27 -26.19
C GLN A 240 4.41 -14.38 -24.93
N ASN A 241 4.80 -13.67 -23.87
CA ASN A 241 4.03 -13.46 -22.65
C ASN A 241 4.10 -11.97 -22.26
N SER A 242 3.58 -11.59 -21.09
CA SER A 242 3.61 -10.20 -20.62
C SER A 242 5.00 -9.58 -20.45
N GLN A 243 6.06 -10.40 -20.28
CA GLN A 243 7.44 -9.94 -20.04
C GLN A 243 8.33 -9.92 -21.29
N MET A 244 8.16 -10.87 -22.21
CA MET A 244 9.13 -11.10 -23.30
C MET A 244 8.57 -11.91 -24.49
N LYS A 245 9.23 -11.75 -25.64
CA LYS A 245 9.02 -12.54 -26.87
C LYS A 245 10.23 -13.41 -27.17
N LEU A 246 10.04 -14.72 -27.25
CA LEU A 246 11.06 -15.72 -27.55
C LEU A 246 10.96 -16.20 -29.00
N LYS A 247 12.10 -16.41 -29.65
CA LYS A 247 12.24 -17.02 -30.97
C LYS A 247 12.75 -18.45 -30.80
N LEU A 248 11.88 -19.45 -30.96
CA LEU A 248 12.20 -20.86 -30.71
C LEU A 248 12.38 -21.61 -32.02
N THR A 249 13.48 -22.35 -32.14
CA THR A 249 13.86 -23.07 -33.36
C THR A 249 14.09 -24.54 -33.00
N ALA A 250 13.21 -25.41 -33.51
CA ALA A 250 13.28 -26.86 -33.30
C ALA A 250 14.30 -27.53 -34.24
N ARG A 251 14.49 -28.86 -34.17
CA ARG A 251 15.36 -29.57 -35.13
C ARG A 251 14.69 -29.81 -36.49
N ASN A 252 13.37 -29.99 -36.51
CA ASN A 252 12.57 -30.20 -37.72
C ASN A 252 11.10 -29.77 -37.53
N GLU A 253 10.35 -29.74 -38.62
CA GLU A 253 8.95 -29.25 -38.67
C GLU A 253 7.99 -30.15 -37.85
N ARG A 254 8.21 -31.47 -37.82
CA ARG A 254 7.46 -32.40 -36.95
C ARG A 254 7.66 -32.10 -35.47
N GLN A 255 8.88 -31.84 -35.03
CA GLN A 255 9.16 -31.43 -33.65
C GLN A 255 8.58 -30.04 -33.36
N MET A 256 8.66 -29.07 -34.28
CA MET A 256 8.03 -27.76 -34.11
C MET A 256 6.53 -27.90 -33.82
N LEU A 257 5.81 -28.71 -34.61
CA LEU A 257 4.40 -28.99 -34.39
C LEU A 257 4.16 -29.68 -33.03
N GLN A 258 4.98 -30.64 -32.62
CA GLN A 258 4.88 -31.25 -31.28
C GLN A 258 5.07 -30.23 -30.15
N TRP A 259 6.03 -29.30 -30.26
CA TRP A 259 6.22 -28.23 -29.27
C TRP A 259 5.01 -27.30 -29.22
N ILE A 260 4.45 -26.92 -30.37
CA ILE A 260 3.26 -26.06 -30.44
C ILE A 260 2.04 -26.77 -29.84
N THR A 261 1.79 -28.05 -30.16
CA THR A 261 0.71 -28.84 -29.56
C THR A 261 0.90 -29.01 -28.04
N ALA A 262 2.13 -29.21 -27.56
CA ALA A 262 2.42 -29.30 -26.13
C ALA A 262 2.15 -27.98 -25.39
N LEU A 263 2.57 -26.84 -25.97
CA LEU A 263 2.30 -25.50 -25.44
C LEU A 263 0.80 -25.15 -25.47
N GLN A 264 0.10 -25.49 -26.55
CA GLN A 264 -1.36 -25.35 -26.64
C GLN A 264 -2.08 -26.23 -25.62
N LYS A 265 -1.57 -27.44 -25.33
CA LYS A 265 -2.13 -28.31 -24.28
C LYS A 265 -1.91 -27.71 -22.89
N ALA A 266 -0.69 -27.28 -22.56
CA ALA A 266 -0.39 -26.61 -21.30
C ALA A 266 -1.27 -25.34 -21.12
N SER A 267 -1.34 -24.50 -22.15
CA SER A 267 -2.16 -23.28 -22.18
C SER A 267 -3.66 -23.50 -21.94
N ARG A 268 -4.21 -24.69 -22.24
CA ARG A 268 -5.63 -25.02 -22.02
C ARG A 268 -5.94 -25.51 -20.59
N TYR A 269 -4.94 -26.02 -19.88
CA TYR A 269 -5.09 -26.55 -18.52
C TYR A 269 -4.50 -25.62 -17.44
N SER A 270 -3.71 -24.62 -17.83
CA SER A 270 -3.08 -23.67 -16.91
C SER A 270 -4.08 -22.57 -16.51
N PRO A 271 -4.48 -22.45 -15.22
CA PRO A 271 -5.37 -21.38 -14.79
C PRO A 271 -4.74 -19.99 -14.98
N TRP A 272 -3.41 -19.93 -14.99
CA TRP A 272 -2.60 -18.74 -15.21
C TRP A 272 -2.76 -18.07 -16.59
N VAL A 273 -3.37 -18.75 -17.55
CA VAL A 273 -3.64 -18.22 -18.90
C VAL A 273 -5.08 -17.73 -19.06
N ALA A 274 -5.99 -18.09 -18.13
CA ALA A 274 -7.36 -17.60 -18.15
C ALA A 274 -7.45 -16.15 -17.62
N LYS A 275 -8.39 -15.36 -18.14
CA LYS A 275 -8.76 -14.08 -17.52
C LYS A 275 -9.44 -14.35 -16.18
N ASN A 276 -8.93 -13.75 -15.11
CA ASN A 276 -9.49 -13.89 -13.76
C ASN A 276 -10.31 -12.64 -13.38
N ARG A 277 -11.08 -12.77 -12.29
CA ARG A 277 -11.79 -11.65 -11.66
C ARG A 277 -10.82 -10.51 -11.33
N PHE A 278 -11.26 -9.26 -11.48
CA PHE A 278 -10.46 -8.03 -11.33
C PHE A 278 -9.25 -7.88 -12.29
N ASP A 279 -9.19 -8.70 -13.36
CA ASP A 279 -8.03 -8.87 -14.27
C ASP A 279 -6.71 -9.25 -13.56
N SER A 280 -6.82 -9.85 -12.36
CA SER A 280 -5.67 -10.34 -11.58
C SER A 280 -4.89 -11.44 -12.31
N PHE A 281 -3.57 -11.48 -12.09
CA PHE A 281 -2.73 -12.61 -12.47
C PHE A 281 -3.14 -13.94 -11.80
N ALA A 282 -3.81 -13.89 -10.65
CA ALA A 282 -4.18 -15.06 -9.86
C ALA A 282 -5.67 -15.42 -9.99
N PRO A 283 -6.01 -16.72 -10.12
CA PRO A 283 -7.39 -17.19 -10.11
C PRO A 283 -7.98 -17.14 -8.70
N VAL A 284 -9.30 -17.26 -8.62
CA VAL A 284 -10.02 -17.43 -7.35
C VAL A 284 -9.72 -18.83 -6.78
N ARG A 285 -9.39 -18.91 -5.50
CA ARG A 285 -9.14 -20.15 -4.75
C ARG A 285 -10.23 -20.35 -3.70
N THR A 286 -10.69 -21.58 -3.50
CA THR A 286 -11.75 -21.93 -2.53
C THR A 286 -11.25 -22.92 -1.49
N ASN A 287 -11.97 -23.03 -0.37
CA ASN A 287 -11.61 -23.87 0.78
C ASN A 287 -10.23 -23.49 1.38
N VAL A 288 -9.92 -22.21 1.41
CA VAL A 288 -8.64 -21.66 1.91
C VAL A 288 -8.68 -21.53 3.43
N ALA A 289 -7.61 -21.95 4.09
CA ALA A 289 -7.38 -21.62 5.50
C ALA A 289 -6.63 -20.27 5.58
N ALA A 290 -7.29 -19.27 6.15
CA ALA A 290 -6.76 -17.93 6.35
C ALA A 290 -7.07 -17.44 7.77
N GLN A 291 -6.16 -16.68 8.36
CA GLN A 291 -6.29 -16.08 9.68
C GLN A 291 -5.83 -14.63 9.61
N TRP A 292 -6.72 -13.67 9.93
CA TRP A 292 -6.34 -12.28 10.15
C TRP A 292 -5.48 -12.15 11.41
N LEU A 293 -4.59 -11.16 11.45
CA LEU A 293 -3.66 -10.89 12.54
C LEU A 293 -3.59 -9.38 12.72
N VAL A 294 -4.13 -8.88 13.83
CA VAL A 294 -4.06 -7.47 14.23
C VAL A 294 -2.76 -7.25 15.01
N ASP A 295 -2.10 -6.13 14.78
CA ASP A 295 -0.83 -5.70 15.34
C ASP A 295 0.40 -6.60 15.07
N GLY A 296 1.57 -5.98 15.25
CA GLY A 296 2.86 -6.65 15.11
C GLY A 296 3.06 -7.81 16.10
N ARG A 297 2.45 -7.79 17.29
CA ARG A 297 2.54 -8.90 18.26
C ARG A 297 2.07 -10.22 17.66
N ASP A 298 0.84 -10.27 17.16
CA ASP A 298 0.19 -11.53 16.77
C ASP A 298 0.67 -11.98 15.38
N TYR A 299 0.99 -11.01 14.51
CA TYR A 299 1.67 -11.25 13.24
C TYR A 299 3.07 -11.87 13.44
N MET A 300 3.96 -11.20 14.18
CA MET A 300 5.34 -11.68 14.37
C MET A 300 5.41 -12.96 15.22
N TRP A 301 4.49 -13.15 16.18
CA TRP A 301 4.38 -14.39 16.93
C TRP A 301 4.08 -15.59 16.03
N ASN A 302 3.10 -15.49 15.13
CA ASN A 302 2.76 -16.60 14.22
C ASN A 302 3.78 -16.76 13.08
N LEU A 303 4.32 -15.67 12.53
CA LEU A 303 5.43 -15.73 11.58
C LEU A 303 6.65 -16.47 12.18
N SER A 304 7.01 -16.18 13.43
CA SER A 304 8.12 -16.88 14.10
C SER A 304 7.87 -18.38 14.29
N ARG A 305 6.60 -18.84 14.37
CA ARG A 305 6.26 -20.28 14.35
C ARG A 305 6.54 -20.87 12.98
N ALA A 306 6.03 -20.24 11.92
CA ALA A 306 6.21 -20.71 10.55
C ALA A 306 7.70 -20.74 10.14
N LEU A 307 8.46 -19.69 10.43
CA LEU A 307 9.91 -19.64 10.17
C LEU A 307 10.68 -20.74 10.92
N MET A 308 10.26 -21.11 12.14
CA MET A 308 10.85 -22.26 12.85
C MET A 308 10.44 -23.63 12.27
N MET A 309 9.31 -23.71 11.57
CA MET A 309 8.83 -24.95 10.94
C MET A 309 9.41 -25.19 9.54
N ALA A 310 9.93 -24.15 8.88
CA ALA A 310 10.51 -24.17 7.53
C ALA A 310 11.53 -25.30 7.29
N ARG A 311 11.48 -25.95 6.13
CA ARG A 311 12.32 -27.10 5.74
C ARG A 311 13.06 -26.95 4.43
N GLU A 312 12.53 -26.18 3.48
CA GLU A 312 13.02 -26.14 2.10
C GLU A 312 13.32 -24.71 1.63
N THR A 313 12.33 -23.82 1.70
CA THR A 313 12.42 -22.46 1.13
C THR A 313 11.75 -21.42 2.03
N ILE A 314 12.45 -20.29 2.22
CA ILE A 314 11.85 -19.07 2.77
C ILE A 314 12.02 -17.98 1.72
N TYR A 315 10.92 -17.37 1.30
CA TYR A 315 10.90 -16.16 0.47
C TYR A 315 10.50 -14.98 1.36
N ILE A 316 11.20 -13.86 1.25
CA ILE A 316 10.87 -12.61 1.96
C ILE A 316 10.91 -11.44 0.97
N HIS A 317 9.85 -10.64 0.94
CA HIS A 317 9.81 -9.35 0.28
C HIS A 317 9.33 -8.30 1.28
N ASP A 318 10.12 -7.23 1.47
CA ASP A 318 9.79 -6.11 2.36
C ASP A 318 10.16 -4.77 1.70
N TRP A 319 9.50 -3.69 2.13
CA TRP A 319 9.98 -2.33 1.87
C TRP A 319 11.17 -2.00 2.78
N TRP A 320 11.13 -2.44 4.04
CA TRP A 320 12.25 -2.35 4.96
C TRP A 320 12.32 -3.58 5.87
N LEU A 321 13.53 -4.10 6.10
CA LEU A 321 13.78 -5.29 6.91
C LEU A 321 14.96 -5.00 7.85
N SER A 322 14.75 -5.13 9.16
CA SER A 322 15.76 -5.00 10.21
C SER A 322 16.22 -6.39 10.67
N PRO A 323 17.49 -6.81 10.42
CA PRO A 323 17.95 -8.15 10.78
C PRO A 323 17.80 -8.49 12.27
N GLU A 324 17.95 -7.50 13.14
CA GLU A 324 17.96 -7.65 14.61
C GLU A 324 16.56 -7.47 15.25
N LEU A 325 15.48 -7.49 14.48
CA LEU A 325 14.11 -7.41 15.01
C LEU A 325 13.76 -8.64 15.88
N GLU A 326 13.34 -8.42 17.13
CA GLU A 326 12.77 -9.47 17.99
C GLU A 326 11.30 -9.76 17.62
N LEU A 327 11.04 -10.92 17.01
CA LEU A 327 9.69 -11.37 16.64
C LEU A 327 8.86 -11.89 17.84
N ARG A 328 9.47 -12.04 19.01
CA ARG A 328 8.83 -12.41 20.27
C ARG A 328 9.51 -11.69 21.41
N ARG A 329 8.74 -11.27 22.42
CA ARG A 329 9.18 -10.32 23.44
C ARG A 329 8.67 -10.70 24.84
N PRO A 330 9.19 -10.10 25.92
CA PRO A 330 10.44 -9.32 25.98
C PRO A 330 11.69 -10.23 26.07
N ASN A 331 12.84 -9.73 25.63
CA ASN A 331 14.17 -10.39 25.66
C ASN A 331 14.20 -11.84 25.14
N LYS A 332 13.64 -12.12 23.96
CA LYS A 332 13.59 -13.49 23.40
C LYS A 332 14.50 -13.63 22.18
N LEU A 333 15.77 -13.26 22.32
CA LEU A 333 16.85 -13.30 21.31
C LEU A 333 16.90 -14.56 20.42
N LYS A 334 16.48 -15.73 20.91
CA LYS A 334 16.31 -16.97 20.11
C LYS A 334 15.39 -16.79 18.90
N TYR A 335 14.43 -15.86 18.99
CA TYR A 335 13.43 -15.52 18.00
C TYR A 335 13.70 -14.17 17.30
N ARG A 336 14.90 -13.60 17.46
CA ARG A 336 15.38 -12.50 16.63
C ARG A 336 15.51 -12.98 15.18
N LEU A 337 15.17 -12.12 14.22
CA LEU A 337 15.00 -12.52 12.82
C LEU A 337 16.28 -13.14 12.24
N ASP A 338 17.44 -12.47 12.38
CA ASP A 338 18.75 -13.00 11.98
C ASP A 338 19.07 -14.37 12.61
N ASN A 339 18.82 -14.54 13.90
CA ASN A 339 19.04 -15.78 14.65
C ASN A 339 18.10 -16.92 14.23
N ILE A 340 16.93 -16.65 13.65
CA ILE A 340 16.09 -17.68 13.04
C ILE A 340 16.60 -18.02 11.63
N LEU A 341 16.86 -17.01 10.80
CA LEU A 341 17.30 -17.20 9.42
C LEU A 341 18.66 -17.90 9.34
N GLU A 342 19.61 -17.58 10.23
CA GLU A 342 20.91 -18.25 10.28
C GLU A 342 20.76 -19.75 10.65
N ARG A 343 19.95 -20.07 11.66
CA ARG A 343 19.68 -21.47 12.06
C ARG A 343 19.01 -22.25 10.94
N LYS A 344 17.98 -21.70 10.29
CA LYS A 344 17.35 -22.33 9.14
C LYS A 344 18.28 -22.48 7.94
N ALA A 345 19.11 -21.49 7.68
CA ALA A 345 20.12 -21.58 6.63
C ALA A 345 21.16 -22.69 6.92
N LYS A 346 21.53 -22.92 8.18
CA LYS A 346 22.39 -24.03 8.64
C LYS A 346 21.69 -25.40 8.59
N GLU A 347 20.39 -25.46 8.87
CA GLU A 347 19.53 -26.65 8.70
C GLU A 347 19.34 -27.05 7.21
N GLY A 348 19.72 -26.17 6.27
CA GLY A 348 19.74 -26.45 4.82
C GLY A 348 18.72 -25.64 4.00
N VAL A 349 17.80 -24.95 4.68
CA VAL A 349 16.74 -24.13 4.07
C VAL A 349 17.35 -23.04 3.17
N LYS A 350 16.78 -22.84 1.98
CA LYS A 350 17.20 -21.80 1.04
C LYS A 350 16.39 -20.53 1.28
N ILE A 351 17.07 -19.41 1.51
CA ILE A 351 16.45 -18.16 1.96
C ILE A 351 16.69 -17.09 0.91
N PHE A 352 15.63 -16.61 0.27
CA PHE A 352 15.69 -15.64 -0.81
C PHE A 352 14.95 -14.37 -0.39
N ILE A 353 15.65 -13.23 -0.41
CA ILE A 353 15.12 -11.95 0.04
C ILE A 353 15.18 -10.93 -1.10
N ILE A 354 14.06 -10.25 -1.34
CA ILE A 354 14.01 -9.02 -2.14
C ILE A 354 13.70 -7.89 -1.17
N ILE A 355 14.50 -6.82 -1.20
CA ILE A 355 14.26 -5.62 -0.39
C ILE A 355 14.25 -4.40 -1.31
N TYR A 356 13.44 -3.40 -0.97
CA TYR A 356 13.49 -2.11 -1.64
C TYR A 356 14.92 -1.53 -1.57
N GLN A 357 15.36 -0.92 -2.65
CA GLN A 357 16.59 -0.12 -2.71
C GLN A 357 16.21 1.35 -2.59
N GLU A 358 16.65 2.00 -1.52
CA GLU A 358 16.51 3.43 -1.30
C GLU A 358 17.40 4.25 -2.24
N VAL A 359 16.89 5.41 -2.70
CA VAL A 359 17.65 6.38 -3.51
C VAL A 359 18.81 6.97 -2.70
N SER A 360 18.54 7.31 -1.43
CA SER A 360 19.49 7.89 -0.50
C SER A 360 19.06 7.60 0.93
N SER A 361 20.00 7.13 1.75
CA SER A 361 19.78 6.91 3.18
C SER A 361 19.55 8.22 3.97
N ARG A 362 19.65 9.40 3.32
CA ARG A 362 19.25 10.70 3.89
C ARG A 362 17.78 11.06 3.68
N THR A 363 17.12 10.46 2.68
CA THR A 363 15.71 10.73 2.33
C THR A 363 14.80 9.56 2.67
N THR A 364 15.38 8.38 2.89
CA THR A 364 14.68 7.15 3.24
C THR A 364 15.66 6.26 4.02
N PRO A 365 15.75 6.40 5.35
CA PRO A 365 16.84 5.82 6.15
C PRO A 365 16.61 4.34 6.50
N THR A 366 16.32 3.50 5.50
CA THR A 366 16.11 2.06 5.66
C THR A 366 17.41 1.24 5.66
N ASP A 367 18.51 1.82 5.15
CA ASP A 367 19.82 1.18 4.94
C ASP A 367 19.73 -0.29 4.50
N SER A 368 19.05 -0.54 3.37
CA SER A 368 18.98 -1.89 2.80
C SER A 368 20.36 -2.41 2.35
N ASN A 369 21.40 -1.57 2.37
CA ASN A 369 22.79 -1.96 2.19
C ASN A 369 23.33 -2.71 3.42
N TYR A 370 23.16 -2.14 4.63
CA TYR A 370 23.49 -2.80 5.89
C TYR A 370 22.74 -4.14 6.03
N THR A 371 21.41 -4.13 5.86
CA THR A 371 20.58 -5.34 5.91
C THR A 371 21.10 -6.42 4.94
N LYS A 372 21.43 -6.03 3.70
CA LYS A 372 22.04 -6.95 2.74
C LYS A 372 23.38 -7.48 3.23
N GLN A 373 24.29 -6.64 3.70
CA GLN A 373 25.63 -7.07 4.15
C GLN A 373 25.54 -8.01 5.35
N LYS A 374 24.76 -7.64 6.39
CA LYS A 374 24.55 -8.39 7.62
C LYS A 374 23.97 -9.77 7.33
N LEU A 375 22.84 -9.87 6.64
CA LEU A 375 22.21 -11.17 6.37
C LEU A 375 23.00 -12.03 5.35
N THR A 376 23.74 -11.41 4.42
CA THR A 376 24.55 -12.14 3.42
C THR A 376 25.87 -12.70 4.00
N SER A 377 26.30 -12.26 5.19
CA SER A 377 27.47 -12.81 5.89
C SER A 377 27.12 -14.02 6.78
N LEU A 378 25.89 -14.10 7.28
CA LEU A 378 25.39 -15.19 8.15
C LEU A 378 25.54 -16.58 7.53
N HIS A 379 25.05 -16.79 6.30
CA HIS A 379 25.17 -18.09 5.64
C HIS A 379 25.05 -18.04 4.12
N HIS A 380 25.67 -19.01 3.43
CA HIS A 380 25.67 -19.09 1.97
C HIS A 380 24.30 -19.44 1.34
N ASN A 381 23.37 -19.97 2.14
CA ASN A 381 21.98 -20.23 1.72
C ASN A 381 21.09 -18.98 1.74
N ILE A 382 21.59 -17.84 2.25
CA ILE A 382 20.86 -16.56 2.29
C ILE A 382 21.28 -15.71 1.08
N MET A 383 20.33 -15.35 0.23
CA MET A 383 20.55 -14.67 -1.05
C MET A 383 19.65 -13.44 -1.18
N ILE A 384 20.24 -12.27 -1.44
CA ILE A 384 19.54 -10.98 -1.29
C ILE A 384 19.69 -10.08 -2.53
N GLN A 385 18.56 -9.71 -3.12
CA GLN A 385 18.44 -8.71 -4.18
C GLN A 385 17.89 -7.39 -3.62
N ARG A 386 18.51 -6.26 -3.99
CA ARG A 386 18.03 -4.89 -3.71
C ARG A 386 17.38 -4.35 -4.99
N SER A 387 16.22 -3.67 -4.92
CA SER A 387 15.53 -3.18 -6.13
C SER A 387 14.58 -1.99 -5.88
N PRO A 388 14.42 -0.99 -6.80
CA PRO A 388 14.98 -0.86 -8.15
C PRO A 388 16.50 -0.62 -8.19
N SER A 389 17.06 -0.35 -9.36
CA SER A 389 18.43 0.16 -9.46
C SER A 389 18.37 1.45 -10.26
N HIS A 390 18.09 2.55 -9.56
CA HIS A 390 17.57 3.82 -10.09
C HIS A 390 18.23 4.26 -11.41
N PHE A 391 19.57 4.41 -11.43
CA PHE A 391 20.33 4.81 -12.62
C PHE A 391 20.24 3.84 -13.82
N GLN A 392 19.84 2.58 -13.62
CA GLN A 392 19.64 1.59 -14.68
C GLN A 392 18.17 1.45 -15.12
N THR A 393 17.21 1.94 -14.33
CA THR A 393 15.78 1.81 -14.59
C THR A 393 15.05 3.13 -14.83
N GLY A 394 15.67 4.27 -14.51
CA GLY A 394 15.01 5.58 -14.47
C GLY A 394 14.08 5.79 -13.26
N THR A 395 13.94 4.77 -12.40
CA THR A 395 12.97 4.77 -11.30
C THR A 395 13.54 5.45 -10.06
N PHE A 396 13.20 6.72 -9.83
CA PHE A 396 13.62 7.47 -8.64
C PHE A 396 12.50 7.65 -7.60
N TYR A 397 11.24 7.80 -8.02
CA TYR A 397 10.13 8.09 -7.10
C TYR A 397 9.39 6.85 -6.58
N TRP A 398 9.47 5.72 -7.28
CA TRP A 398 8.68 4.51 -6.98
C TRP A 398 9.45 3.46 -6.17
N ALA A 399 8.72 2.74 -5.33
CA ALA A 399 9.22 1.71 -4.42
C ALA A 399 8.57 0.34 -4.65
N HIS A 400 9.21 -0.70 -4.12
CA HIS A 400 8.55 -1.98 -3.90
C HIS A 400 8.01 -1.96 -2.47
N HIS A 401 6.69 -1.86 -2.33
CA HIS A 401 6.06 -1.54 -1.04
C HIS A 401 5.34 -2.75 -0.40
N GLU A 402 5.13 -3.81 -1.18
CA GLU A 402 4.69 -5.13 -0.70
C GLU A 402 5.48 -5.68 0.51
N LYS A 403 4.73 -6.23 1.47
CA LYS A 403 5.25 -7.02 2.60
C LYS A 403 4.74 -8.45 2.48
N LEU A 404 5.66 -9.41 2.31
CA LEU A 404 5.34 -10.79 1.97
C LEU A 404 6.42 -11.75 2.50
N CYS A 405 6.04 -12.70 3.35
CA CYS A 405 6.87 -13.86 3.65
C CYS A 405 6.17 -15.15 3.21
N VAL A 406 6.86 -16.05 2.51
CA VAL A 406 6.35 -17.37 2.12
C VAL A 406 7.29 -18.46 2.63
N ILE A 407 6.74 -19.43 3.36
CA ILE A 407 7.44 -20.57 3.92
C ILE A 407 7.02 -21.83 3.17
N ASP A 408 8.00 -22.57 2.66
CA ASP A 408 7.88 -23.86 1.96
C ASP A 408 6.79 -23.90 0.87
N GLN A 409 6.45 -22.73 0.30
CA GLN A 409 5.40 -22.57 -0.71
C GLN A 409 4.05 -23.18 -0.28
N THR A 410 3.78 -23.15 1.04
CA THR A 410 2.62 -23.76 1.71
C THR A 410 1.95 -22.82 2.71
N ILE A 411 2.72 -21.96 3.37
CA ILE A 411 2.25 -20.92 4.29
C ILE A 411 2.76 -19.57 3.77
N ALA A 412 1.92 -18.54 3.80
CA ALA A 412 2.30 -17.17 3.47
C ALA A 412 1.78 -16.16 4.50
N PHE A 413 2.47 -15.04 4.64
CA PHE A 413 2.12 -13.89 5.46
C PHE A 413 2.14 -12.64 4.58
N VAL A 414 1.11 -11.80 4.69
CA VAL A 414 0.93 -10.58 3.88
C VAL A 414 0.09 -9.56 4.64
N GLY A 415 0.33 -8.25 4.41
CA GLY A 415 -0.37 -7.16 5.11
C GLY A 415 0.36 -5.83 4.99
N GLY A 416 0.12 -4.92 5.94
CA GLY A 416 0.89 -3.68 6.10
C GLY A 416 2.21 -3.85 6.87
N ILE A 417 2.39 -4.96 7.60
CA ILE A 417 3.49 -5.15 8.56
C ILE A 417 4.80 -5.57 7.86
N ASP A 418 5.74 -4.62 7.74
CA ASP A 418 7.15 -4.88 7.35
C ASP A 418 7.93 -5.58 8.47
N LEU A 419 8.96 -6.36 8.12
CA LEU A 419 9.88 -7.00 9.08
C LEU A 419 11.00 -6.06 9.59
N CYS A 420 10.65 -4.85 10.04
CA CYS A 420 11.58 -3.84 10.54
C CYS A 420 11.13 -3.17 11.86
N PHE A 421 11.95 -2.23 12.33
CA PHE A 421 11.77 -1.57 13.63
C PHE A 421 10.50 -0.71 13.70
N GLY A 422 9.94 -0.62 14.91
CA GLY A 422 8.75 0.18 15.24
C GLY A 422 7.40 -0.47 14.88
N ARG A 423 7.40 -1.56 14.07
CA ARG A 423 6.19 -2.29 13.64
C ARG A 423 5.60 -3.24 14.68
N TRP A 424 6.36 -3.57 15.74
CA TRP A 424 5.84 -4.41 16.82
C TRP A 424 5.08 -3.54 17.81
N ASP A 425 3.82 -3.87 18.05
CA ASP A 425 2.97 -3.25 19.07
C ASP A 425 1.93 -4.26 19.57
N THR A 426 1.16 -3.85 20.57
CA THR A 426 0.05 -4.60 21.17
C THR A 426 -1.22 -3.73 21.20
N PRO A 427 -2.43 -4.31 21.39
CA PRO A 427 -3.71 -3.58 21.38
C PRO A 427 -3.80 -2.43 22.41
N GLN A 428 -2.98 -2.49 23.45
CA GLN A 428 -2.88 -1.47 24.50
C GLN A 428 -2.03 -0.25 24.07
N HIS A 429 -1.34 -0.32 22.93
CA HIS A 429 -0.63 0.78 22.24
C HIS A 429 0.20 1.67 23.16
N ALA A 430 1.07 1.08 23.99
CA ALA A 430 1.74 1.79 25.08
C ALA A 430 2.80 2.80 24.59
N LEU A 431 2.74 4.03 25.13
CA LEU A 431 3.64 5.15 24.79
C LEU A 431 5.00 5.12 25.50
N VAL A 432 5.11 4.48 26.67
CA VAL A 432 6.24 4.65 27.60
C VAL A 432 6.86 3.31 27.99
N ASP A 433 8.10 3.08 27.55
CA ASP A 433 8.89 1.90 27.86
C ASP A 433 10.23 2.25 28.54
N ASP A 434 10.12 2.98 29.65
CA ASP A 434 11.24 3.27 30.55
C ASP A 434 11.41 2.11 31.56
N ALA A 435 12.58 1.43 31.52
CA ALA A 435 13.03 0.45 32.52
C ALA A 435 13.90 1.09 33.63
N GLY A 436 14.78 2.02 33.27
CA GLY A 436 15.59 2.83 34.19
C GLY A 436 16.33 2.00 35.25
N LEU A 437 16.33 2.46 36.50
CA LEU A 437 17.10 1.84 37.60
C LEU A 437 16.50 0.52 38.17
N ASN A 438 15.45 -0.06 37.59
CA ASN A 438 14.86 -1.30 38.10
C ASN A 438 15.29 -2.50 37.23
N PRO A 439 16.29 -3.31 37.63
CA PRO A 439 16.79 -4.42 36.82
C PRO A 439 15.76 -5.54 36.59
N ASN A 440 14.65 -5.55 37.33
CA ASN A 440 13.57 -6.52 37.16
C ASN A 440 12.53 -6.07 36.11
N LYS A 441 12.51 -4.79 35.68
CA LYS A 441 11.66 -4.36 34.56
C LYS A 441 12.44 -4.52 33.25
N VAL A 442 11.97 -5.40 32.39
CA VAL A 442 12.54 -5.63 31.05
C VAL A 442 11.94 -4.63 30.05
N GLU A 443 12.77 -4.07 29.18
CA GLU A 443 12.32 -3.25 28.04
C GLU A 443 11.55 -4.12 27.01
N ILE A 444 10.50 -3.57 26.44
CA ILE A 444 9.64 -4.24 25.44
C ILE A 444 10.02 -3.83 24.01
N TRP A 445 10.53 -2.62 23.81
CA TRP A 445 11.06 -2.12 22.52
C TRP A 445 12.55 -1.81 22.68
N PRO A 446 13.49 -2.73 22.39
CA PRO A 446 14.91 -2.51 22.65
C PRO A 446 15.56 -1.54 21.63
N GLY A 447 16.47 -0.68 22.10
CA GLY A 447 17.34 0.15 21.24
C GLY A 447 16.60 1.00 20.20
N LYS A 448 16.91 0.79 18.91
CA LYS A 448 16.30 1.48 17.77
C LYS A 448 14.80 1.20 17.61
N ASP A 449 14.27 0.13 18.19
CA ASP A 449 12.86 -0.25 18.06
C ASP A 449 11.91 0.64 18.89
N TYR A 450 12.45 1.38 19.86
CA TYR A 450 11.73 2.48 20.51
C TYR A 450 11.79 3.73 19.60
N SER A 451 10.81 3.84 18.70
CA SER A 451 10.78 4.84 17.63
C SER A 451 9.64 5.87 17.75
N ASN A 452 9.92 7.14 17.43
CA ASN A 452 8.89 8.15 17.15
C ASN A 452 9.25 8.97 15.88
N PRO A 453 8.83 8.51 14.68
CA PRO A 453 9.10 9.18 13.40
C PRO A 453 8.61 10.63 13.28
N ARG A 454 7.64 11.07 14.10
CA ARG A 454 7.21 12.48 14.16
C ARG A 454 8.27 13.40 14.77
N VAL A 455 9.12 12.83 15.63
CA VAL A 455 10.17 13.56 16.37
C VAL A 455 11.49 13.53 15.60
N ILE A 456 12.05 12.35 15.32
CA ILE A 456 13.28 12.17 14.53
C ILE A 456 13.14 10.87 13.72
N ASP A 457 13.63 10.82 12.48
CA ASP A 457 13.63 9.59 11.67
C ASP A 457 14.79 8.64 12.05
N PHE A 458 14.73 7.39 11.60
CA PHE A 458 15.74 6.39 11.89
C PHE A 458 17.14 6.80 11.42
N HIS A 459 18.15 6.49 12.22
CA HIS A 459 19.55 6.80 11.92
C HIS A 459 20.50 5.85 12.65
N THR A 460 21.71 5.67 12.11
CA THR A 460 22.74 4.77 12.67
C THR A 460 22.21 3.35 12.89
N LEU A 461 21.48 2.81 11.90
CA LEU A 461 20.88 1.46 11.94
C LEU A 461 21.92 0.33 12.10
N ASN A 462 23.18 0.61 11.78
CA ASN A 462 24.30 -0.30 12.03
C ASN A 462 24.57 -0.57 13.52
N LYS A 463 23.91 0.17 14.43
CA LYS A 463 23.90 -0.03 15.89
C LYS A 463 22.46 -0.20 16.40
N PRO A 464 21.87 -1.40 16.28
CA PRO A 464 20.45 -1.63 16.58
C PRO A 464 20.11 -1.51 18.07
N ASP A 465 21.07 -1.73 18.97
CA ASP A 465 20.85 -1.69 20.42
C ASP A 465 20.97 -0.28 21.03
N GLU A 466 21.42 0.73 20.27
CA GLU A 466 21.50 2.12 20.75
C GLU A 466 20.15 2.84 20.63
N ASN A 467 19.59 3.29 21.77
CA ASN A 467 18.39 4.12 21.83
C ASN A 467 18.53 5.40 20.99
N MET A 468 17.47 5.80 20.28
CA MET A 468 17.43 7.07 19.53
C MET A 468 16.98 8.27 20.38
N TYR A 469 16.39 8.03 21.56
CA TYR A 469 15.80 9.06 22.41
C TYR A 469 16.06 8.79 23.89
N ASP A 470 15.88 9.83 24.70
CA ASP A 470 15.68 9.68 26.14
C ASP A 470 14.25 9.20 26.42
N ARG A 471 14.13 7.93 26.83
CA ARG A 471 12.86 7.25 27.18
C ARG A 471 12.11 7.90 28.35
N SER A 472 12.75 8.78 29.13
CA SER A 472 12.10 9.54 30.21
C SER A 472 11.45 10.84 29.73
N LYS A 473 11.61 11.20 28.45
CA LYS A 473 11.12 12.44 27.84
C LYS A 473 10.31 12.24 26.56
N VAL A 474 10.75 11.36 25.66
CA VAL A 474 10.10 11.16 24.36
C VAL A 474 9.25 9.89 24.38
N PRO A 475 7.93 9.96 24.11
CA PRO A 475 7.11 8.76 23.98
C PRO A 475 7.42 8.08 22.64
N ARG A 476 7.32 6.75 22.57
CA ARG A 476 7.25 6.08 21.27
C ARG A 476 5.91 6.41 20.60
N MET A 477 5.89 6.43 19.27
CA MET A 477 4.65 6.48 18.51
C MET A 477 4.10 5.05 18.39
N PRO A 478 2.88 4.75 18.89
CA PRO A 478 2.27 3.44 18.69
C PRO A 478 1.98 3.15 17.22
N TRP A 479 1.84 1.86 16.88
CA TRP A 479 1.73 1.37 15.51
C TRP A 479 0.61 0.34 15.41
N HIS A 480 -0.52 0.76 14.84
CA HIS A 480 -1.68 -0.09 14.59
C HIS A 480 -1.66 -0.59 13.13
N ASP A 481 -1.72 -1.90 12.92
CA ASP A 481 -1.54 -2.50 11.60
C ASP A 481 -2.28 -3.85 11.47
N VAL A 482 -2.57 -4.26 10.24
CA VAL A 482 -3.28 -5.51 9.94
C VAL A 482 -2.50 -6.33 8.92
N GLY A 483 -2.28 -7.59 9.27
CA GLY A 483 -1.80 -8.62 8.35
C GLY A 483 -2.67 -9.88 8.41
N MET A 484 -2.24 -10.91 7.70
CA MET A 484 -2.86 -12.22 7.77
C MET A 484 -1.88 -13.34 7.45
N GLN A 485 -2.15 -14.52 8.00
CA GLN A 485 -1.56 -15.79 7.60
C GLN A 485 -2.50 -16.50 6.62
N ILE A 486 -1.93 -17.04 5.54
CA ILE A 486 -2.63 -17.88 4.55
C ILE A 486 -1.96 -19.25 4.49
N VAL A 487 -2.75 -20.30 4.30
CA VAL A 487 -2.28 -21.68 4.17
C VAL A 487 -2.88 -22.33 2.92
N GLY A 488 -2.10 -23.17 2.24
CA GLY A 488 -2.53 -23.91 1.06
C GLY A 488 -2.29 -23.17 -0.26
N GLN A 489 -3.23 -23.26 -1.20
CA GLN A 489 -2.98 -22.86 -2.59
C GLN A 489 -2.62 -21.36 -2.81
N PRO A 490 -3.22 -20.35 -2.14
CA PRO A 490 -2.83 -18.95 -2.39
C PRO A 490 -1.39 -18.62 -1.97
N ALA A 491 -0.78 -19.40 -1.06
CA ALA A 491 0.65 -19.25 -0.75
C ALA A 491 1.54 -19.59 -1.96
N ARG A 492 1.08 -20.47 -2.86
CA ARG A 492 1.74 -20.75 -4.15
C ARG A 492 1.53 -19.64 -5.17
N ASP A 493 0.42 -18.92 -5.09
CA ASP A 493 0.13 -17.77 -5.95
C ASP A 493 1.03 -16.58 -5.59
N LEU A 494 1.22 -16.34 -4.29
CA LEU A 494 2.20 -15.38 -3.75
C LEU A 494 3.65 -15.81 -4.06
N ALA A 495 3.97 -17.10 -3.94
CA ALA A 495 5.27 -17.62 -4.37
C ALA A 495 5.50 -17.39 -5.89
N ARG A 496 4.48 -17.54 -6.74
CA ARG A 496 4.57 -17.24 -8.18
C ARG A 496 4.91 -15.77 -8.43
N HIS A 497 4.28 -14.85 -7.70
CA HIS A 497 4.62 -13.42 -7.74
C HIS A 497 6.09 -13.19 -7.38
N PHE A 498 6.55 -13.74 -6.25
CA PHE A 498 7.95 -13.63 -5.81
C PHE A 498 8.94 -14.18 -6.86
N VAL A 499 8.65 -15.37 -7.41
CA VAL A 499 9.45 -16.01 -8.46
C VAL A 499 9.49 -15.18 -9.75
N GLN A 500 8.36 -14.60 -10.18
CA GLN A 500 8.30 -13.73 -11.37
C GLN A 500 9.24 -12.53 -11.21
N ARG A 501 9.21 -11.89 -10.03
CA ARG A 501 10.05 -10.74 -9.68
C ARG A 501 11.53 -11.14 -9.55
N TRP A 502 11.83 -12.18 -8.77
CA TRP A 502 13.19 -12.70 -8.58
C TRP A 502 13.89 -12.99 -9.91
N ASN A 503 13.21 -13.70 -10.81
CA ASN A 503 13.74 -14.05 -12.13
C ASN A 503 13.87 -12.83 -13.07
N TYR A 504 12.98 -11.84 -12.97
CA TYR A 504 13.14 -10.56 -13.68
C TYR A 504 14.42 -9.83 -13.25
N LEU A 505 14.64 -9.69 -11.92
CA LEU A 505 15.82 -9.01 -11.38
C LEU A 505 17.15 -9.69 -11.79
N LEU A 506 17.18 -11.03 -11.85
CA LEU A 506 18.34 -11.80 -12.33
C LEU A 506 18.70 -11.56 -13.81
N ARG A 507 17.74 -11.18 -14.66
CA ARG A 507 17.97 -10.85 -16.07
C ARG A 507 18.47 -9.41 -16.25
N ILE A 508 17.92 -8.47 -15.48
CA ILE A 508 18.25 -7.04 -15.62
C ILE A 508 19.51 -6.60 -14.87
N LYS A 509 19.92 -7.27 -13.78
CA LYS A 509 21.05 -6.86 -12.92
C LYS A 509 22.24 -7.83 -12.99
N ASN A 510 23.44 -7.27 -12.87
CA ASN A 510 24.67 -8.03 -12.71
C ASN A 510 24.85 -8.36 -11.21
N HIS A 511 25.11 -9.62 -10.88
CA HIS A 511 25.23 -10.10 -9.51
C HIS A 511 26.61 -10.68 -9.23
N SER A 512 27.21 -10.28 -8.10
CA SER A 512 28.55 -10.74 -7.68
C SER A 512 28.54 -12.18 -7.13
N LYS A 513 27.52 -12.56 -6.36
CA LYS A 513 27.24 -13.97 -6.02
C LYS A 513 26.35 -14.61 -7.10
N PRO A 514 26.66 -15.83 -7.58
CA PRO A 514 25.81 -16.54 -8.54
C PRO A 514 24.54 -17.04 -7.85
N MET A 515 23.40 -16.44 -8.18
CA MET A 515 22.08 -16.81 -7.65
C MET A 515 21.28 -17.65 -8.68
N PRO A 516 20.47 -18.63 -8.24
CA PRO A 516 19.69 -19.49 -9.12
C PRO A 516 18.41 -18.80 -9.61
N PHE A 517 17.97 -19.15 -10.82
CA PHE A 517 16.58 -18.89 -11.23
C PHE A 517 15.64 -19.81 -10.43
N LEU A 518 14.53 -19.26 -9.96
CA LEU A 518 13.52 -20.00 -9.21
C LEU A 518 12.43 -20.55 -10.15
N LEU A 519 11.89 -21.71 -9.81
CA LEU A 519 10.75 -22.29 -10.50
C LEU A 519 9.45 -21.85 -9.82
N PRO A 520 8.36 -21.60 -10.55
CA PRO A 520 7.06 -21.47 -9.91
C PRO A 520 6.68 -22.81 -9.28
N PRO A 521 6.02 -22.83 -8.10
CA PRO A 521 5.44 -24.05 -7.59
C PRO A 521 4.43 -24.65 -8.60
N PRO A 522 4.25 -25.98 -8.60
CA PRO A 522 3.14 -26.61 -9.28
C PRO A 522 1.81 -26.31 -8.56
N GLU A 523 0.67 -26.59 -9.18
CA GLU A 523 -0.62 -26.53 -8.46
C GLU A 523 -0.71 -27.67 -7.41
N PHE A 524 -1.40 -27.46 -6.30
CA PHE A 524 -1.81 -28.56 -5.42
C PHE A 524 -2.97 -29.33 -6.05
N LYS A 525 -3.03 -30.65 -5.85
CA LYS A 525 -4.28 -31.42 -6.07
C LYS A 525 -5.20 -31.25 -4.87
N GLN A 526 -6.52 -31.26 -5.09
CA GLN A 526 -7.50 -31.17 -3.98
C GLN A 526 -7.33 -32.31 -2.95
N THR A 527 -6.94 -33.50 -3.41
CA THR A 527 -6.61 -34.64 -2.56
C THR A 527 -5.37 -34.43 -1.69
N GLU A 528 -4.39 -33.63 -2.16
CA GLU A 528 -3.18 -33.30 -1.40
C GLU A 528 -3.49 -32.25 -0.33
N LEU A 529 -4.29 -31.23 -0.65
CA LEU A 529 -4.76 -30.25 0.34
C LEU A 529 -5.55 -30.93 1.47
N ALA A 530 -6.46 -31.84 1.12
CA ALA A 530 -7.23 -32.61 2.09
C ALA A 530 -6.36 -33.55 2.94
N ALA A 531 -5.42 -34.28 2.32
CA ALA A 531 -4.52 -35.20 3.04
C ALA A 531 -3.53 -34.49 3.96
N LEU A 532 -3.15 -33.25 3.64
CA LEU A 532 -2.29 -32.40 4.48
C LEU A 532 -3.08 -31.55 5.50
N GLY A 533 -4.41 -31.59 5.50
CA GLY A 533 -5.26 -30.79 6.38
C GLY A 533 -5.20 -29.27 6.11
N LEU A 534 -4.83 -28.85 4.89
CA LEU A 534 -4.60 -27.44 4.53
C LEU A 534 -5.87 -26.75 3.98
N THR A 535 -7.04 -27.25 4.34
CA THR A 535 -8.35 -26.75 3.90
C THR A 535 -9.03 -25.92 4.99
N GLY A 536 -9.55 -24.75 4.64
CA GLY A 536 -10.40 -23.91 5.50
C GLY A 536 -11.70 -23.52 4.81
N THR A 537 -12.36 -22.47 5.29
CA THR A 537 -13.70 -22.04 4.84
C THR A 537 -13.68 -20.92 3.81
N CYS A 538 -12.56 -20.23 3.60
CA CYS A 538 -12.55 -19.01 2.80
C CYS A 538 -12.51 -19.25 1.27
N GLU A 539 -13.19 -18.41 0.52
CA GLU A 539 -12.77 -18.02 -0.83
C GLU A 539 -11.70 -16.92 -0.70
N MET A 540 -10.61 -17.04 -1.46
CA MET A 540 -9.57 -16.02 -1.52
C MET A 540 -9.09 -15.80 -2.96
N GLN A 541 -8.80 -14.56 -3.33
CA GLN A 541 -8.07 -14.23 -4.55
C GLN A 541 -6.97 -13.22 -4.26
N ILE A 542 -5.74 -13.49 -4.72
CA ILE A 542 -4.63 -12.55 -4.65
C ILE A 542 -4.79 -11.49 -5.76
N CYS A 543 -4.53 -10.23 -5.43
CA CYS A 543 -4.48 -9.09 -6.35
C CYS A 543 -3.17 -8.30 -6.13
N ARG A 544 -2.74 -7.52 -7.11
CA ARG A 544 -1.49 -6.74 -7.03
C ARG A 544 -1.55 -5.44 -7.82
N SER A 545 -0.64 -4.53 -7.46
CA SER A 545 -0.26 -3.37 -8.27
C SER A 545 1.12 -3.65 -8.83
N ALA A 546 1.27 -3.70 -10.16
CA ALA A 546 2.56 -3.99 -10.81
C ALA A 546 2.60 -3.57 -12.29
N GLY A 547 3.81 -3.29 -12.82
CA GLY A 547 3.96 -2.77 -14.17
C GLY A 547 5.38 -2.86 -14.76
N PRO A 548 5.65 -2.08 -15.83
CA PRO A 548 6.87 -2.20 -16.64
C PRO A 548 8.19 -2.20 -15.87
N TRP A 549 8.34 -1.34 -14.85
CA TRP A 549 9.59 -1.21 -14.10
C TRP A 549 9.74 -2.25 -12.98
N SER A 550 8.63 -2.73 -12.41
CA SER A 550 8.61 -3.57 -11.20
C SER A 550 8.61 -5.07 -11.50
N LEU A 551 7.92 -5.50 -12.55
CA LEU A 551 7.91 -6.89 -13.03
C LEU A 551 8.44 -7.09 -14.45
N GLY A 552 8.83 -6.02 -15.15
CA GLY A 552 9.35 -6.11 -16.51
C GLY A 552 8.29 -6.38 -17.57
N THR A 553 7.06 -5.88 -17.38
CA THR A 553 5.91 -6.08 -18.28
C THR A 553 5.68 -4.85 -19.17
N PRO A 554 6.38 -4.66 -20.30
CA PRO A 554 6.35 -3.41 -21.05
C PRO A 554 4.96 -3.03 -21.59
N ASP A 555 4.18 -4.02 -22.02
CA ASP A 555 2.88 -3.83 -22.65
C ASP A 555 1.69 -3.96 -21.66
N ARG A 556 1.96 -4.08 -20.34
CA ARG A 556 0.93 -4.33 -19.32
C ARG A 556 1.24 -3.68 -17.97
N VAL A 557 0.25 -2.95 -17.47
CA VAL A 557 0.08 -2.56 -16.07
C VAL A 557 -1.04 -3.40 -15.47
N GLU A 558 -0.89 -3.84 -14.23
CA GLU A 558 -1.91 -4.54 -13.45
C GLU A 558 -2.25 -3.72 -12.20
N HIS A 559 -3.51 -3.32 -12.08
CA HIS A 559 -4.10 -2.58 -10.96
C HIS A 559 -5.26 -3.39 -10.35
N SER A 560 -5.06 -4.70 -10.18
CA SER A 560 -6.12 -5.63 -9.76
C SER A 560 -6.59 -5.37 -8.33
N ILE A 561 -5.84 -4.60 -7.53
CA ILE A 561 -6.25 -4.08 -6.21
C ILE A 561 -7.31 -2.98 -6.36
N GLN A 562 -7.08 -1.94 -7.18
CA GLN A 562 -8.06 -0.86 -7.39
C GLN A 562 -9.38 -1.42 -7.92
N ASN A 563 -9.31 -2.36 -8.88
CA ASN A 563 -10.47 -3.06 -9.41
C ASN A 563 -11.26 -3.83 -8.34
N ALA A 564 -10.57 -4.42 -7.35
CA ALA A 564 -11.21 -5.08 -6.23
C ALA A 564 -11.86 -4.10 -5.24
N TYR A 565 -11.19 -3.00 -4.90
CA TYR A 565 -11.70 -1.94 -4.01
C TYR A 565 -12.98 -1.31 -4.59
N VAL A 566 -12.92 -0.84 -5.84
CA VAL A 566 -14.07 -0.23 -6.53
C VAL A 566 -15.23 -1.23 -6.61
N HIS A 567 -14.98 -2.46 -7.05
CA HIS A 567 -16.03 -3.48 -7.12
C HIS A 567 -16.62 -3.81 -5.74
N ALA A 568 -15.83 -3.86 -4.67
CA ALA A 568 -16.35 -4.12 -3.33
C ALA A 568 -17.25 -2.98 -2.84
N ILE A 569 -16.83 -1.73 -2.99
CA ILE A 569 -17.58 -0.55 -2.57
C ILE A 569 -18.89 -0.41 -3.38
N SER A 570 -18.82 -0.46 -4.71
CA SER A 570 -20.01 -0.31 -5.58
C SER A 570 -21.05 -1.41 -5.39
N ASN A 571 -20.67 -2.60 -4.92
CA ASN A 571 -21.59 -3.72 -4.65
C ASN A 571 -21.98 -3.87 -3.17
N SER A 572 -21.52 -2.99 -2.28
CA SER A 572 -21.90 -3.04 -0.85
C SER A 572 -23.41 -2.89 -0.63
N GLU A 573 -23.97 -3.59 0.34
CA GLU A 573 -25.39 -3.57 0.72
C GLU A 573 -25.66 -2.53 1.82
N HIS A 574 -24.81 -2.48 2.86
CA HIS A 574 -25.09 -1.80 4.14
C HIS A 574 -23.89 -1.11 4.80
N PHE A 575 -22.68 -1.68 4.76
CA PHE A 575 -21.58 -1.14 5.55
C PHE A 575 -20.22 -1.29 4.86
N VAL A 576 -19.42 -0.23 4.91
CA VAL A 576 -18.03 -0.20 4.48
C VAL A 576 -17.17 0.31 5.64
N TYR A 577 -16.17 -0.47 6.03
CA TYR A 577 -15.20 -0.14 7.06
C TYR A 577 -13.80 -0.13 6.46
N ILE A 578 -13.08 0.99 6.55
CA ILE A 578 -11.75 1.18 5.96
C ILE A 578 -10.81 1.66 7.05
N GLU A 579 -9.67 0.98 7.20
CA GLU A 579 -8.51 1.53 7.90
C GLU A 579 -7.38 1.68 6.89
N ASN A 580 -6.81 2.89 6.79
CA ASN A 580 -5.74 3.15 5.83
C ASN A 580 -4.71 4.15 6.34
N GLN A 581 -3.47 4.01 5.89
CA GLN A 581 -2.39 4.97 6.17
C GLN A 581 -2.62 6.32 5.47
N PHE A 582 -3.27 6.31 4.31
CA PHE A 582 -3.57 7.51 3.51
C PHE A 582 -4.96 7.40 2.87
N PHE A 583 -5.60 8.54 2.63
CA PHE A 583 -6.87 8.61 1.88
C PHE A 583 -6.86 9.75 0.87
N ILE A 584 -6.31 9.48 -0.32
CA ILE A 584 -6.11 10.45 -1.41
C ILE A 584 -6.73 9.88 -2.69
N THR A 585 -7.85 10.45 -3.15
CA THR A 585 -8.67 9.83 -4.21
C THR A 585 -9.59 10.82 -4.92
N SER A 586 -9.89 10.57 -6.20
CA SER A 586 -10.92 11.24 -7.01
C SER A 586 -10.99 12.78 -6.92
N THR A 587 -9.85 13.48 -6.90
CA THR A 587 -9.78 14.95 -6.71
C THR A 587 -8.71 15.63 -7.57
N VAL A 588 -8.60 16.96 -7.46
CA VAL A 588 -7.61 17.80 -8.16
C VAL A 588 -6.94 18.73 -7.14
N VAL A 589 -5.62 18.91 -7.24
CA VAL A 589 -4.82 19.72 -6.31
C VAL A 589 -3.71 20.44 -7.09
N ASN A 590 -3.76 21.78 -7.14
CA ASN A 590 -2.82 22.62 -7.91
C ASN A 590 -2.70 22.16 -9.38
N ASP A 591 -3.84 22.09 -10.09
CA ASP A 591 -3.97 21.61 -11.48
C ASP A 591 -3.60 20.11 -11.71
N VAL A 592 -3.04 19.39 -10.72
CA VAL A 592 -2.72 17.95 -10.82
C VAL A 592 -3.93 17.09 -10.44
N LYS A 593 -4.32 16.17 -11.34
CA LYS A 593 -5.47 15.28 -11.17
C LYS A 593 -5.08 13.93 -10.54
N ILE A 594 -5.81 13.53 -9.51
CA ILE A 594 -5.74 12.21 -8.86
C ILE A 594 -6.78 11.30 -9.53
N GLU A 595 -6.34 10.21 -10.18
CA GLU A 595 -7.16 9.42 -11.10
C GLU A 595 -7.79 8.16 -10.48
N ASN A 596 -7.31 7.69 -9.31
CA ASN A 596 -7.84 6.50 -8.66
C ASN A 596 -9.30 6.70 -8.21
N SER A 597 -10.17 5.77 -8.60
CA SER A 597 -11.63 5.97 -8.60
C SER A 597 -12.33 5.46 -7.32
N ILE A 598 -11.61 5.41 -6.20
CA ILE A 598 -12.14 4.88 -4.92
C ILE A 598 -13.12 5.87 -4.29
N GLY A 599 -12.83 7.18 -4.35
CA GLY A 599 -13.77 8.24 -3.95
C GLY A 599 -15.00 8.31 -4.84
N ASP A 600 -14.85 8.08 -6.15
CA ASP A 600 -15.97 8.00 -7.09
C ASP A 600 -16.92 6.86 -6.73
N ALA A 601 -16.38 5.66 -6.48
CA ALA A 601 -17.16 4.50 -6.06
C ALA A 601 -17.93 4.75 -4.74
N LEU A 602 -17.33 5.47 -3.79
CA LEU A 602 -18.00 5.88 -2.54
C LEU A 602 -19.13 6.88 -2.80
N VAL A 603 -18.90 7.94 -3.57
CA VAL A 603 -19.92 8.95 -3.90
C VAL A 603 -21.08 8.32 -4.65
N GLU A 604 -20.82 7.53 -5.71
CA GLU A 604 -21.85 6.80 -6.45
C GLU A 604 -22.65 5.85 -5.54
N ARG A 605 -21.97 5.16 -4.62
CA ARG A 605 -22.63 4.23 -3.69
C ARG A 605 -23.53 4.94 -2.67
N ILE A 606 -23.09 6.08 -2.14
CA ILE A 606 -23.86 6.91 -1.21
C ILE A 606 -25.07 7.54 -1.91
N VAL A 607 -24.87 8.12 -3.10
CA VAL A 607 -25.95 8.66 -3.93
C VAL A 607 -26.98 7.59 -4.25
N ARG A 608 -26.55 6.35 -4.53
CA ARG A 608 -27.47 5.20 -4.66
C ARG A 608 -28.23 4.91 -3.36
N ALA A 609 -27.54 4.82 -2.22
CA ALA A 609 -28.17 4.56 -0.92
C ALA A 609 -29.24 5.60 -0.57
N HIS A 610 -28.94 6.88 -0.80
CA HIS A 610 -29.87 7.98 -0.54
C HIS A 610 -31.11 7.92 -1.45
N ARG A 611 -30.91 7.73 -2.76
CA ARG A 611 -32.01 7.60 -3.75
C ARG A 611 -32.90 6.38 -3.48
N GLU A 612 -32.32 5.26 -3.04
CA GLU A 612 -33.03 4.04 -2.65
C GLU A 612 -33.63 4.10 -1.23
N ARG A 613 -33.23 5.09 -0.41
CA ARG A 613 -33.50 5.19 1.03
C ARG A 613 -33.07 3.94 1.82
N THR A 614 -31.98 3.30 1.39
CA THR A 614 -31.42 2.12 2.08
C THR A 614 -30.48 2.56 3.21
N PRO A 615 -30.50 1.89 4.38
CA PRO A 615 -29.57 2.18 5.46
C PRO A 615 -28.17 1.71 5.05
N TRP A 616 -27.26 2.67 4.91
CA TRP A 616 -25.87 2.45 4.49
C TRP A 616 -24.94 3.42 5.22
N ARG A 617 -23.76 2.95 5.68
CA ARG A 617 -22.71 3.80 6.28
C ARG A 617 -21.31 3.42 5.81
N CYS A 618 -20.41 4.40 5.78
CA CYS A 618 -18.97 4.24 5.62
C CYS A 618 -18.23 4.76 6.86
N CYS A 619 -17.39 3.91 7.44
CA CYS A 619 -16.49 4.24 8.53
C CYS A 619 -15.05 4.24 8.00
N ILE A 620 -14.35 5.37 8.11
CA ILE A 620 -12.94 5.50 7.70
C ILE A 620 -12.11 5.79 8.96
N ILE A 621 -11.02 5.05 9.14
CA ILE A 621 -9.98 5.36 10.14
C ILE A 621 -8.65 5.62 9.42
N ILE A 622 -8.08 6.79 9.68
CA ILE A 622 -6.80 7.26 9.13
C ILE A 622 -5.94 7.87 10.25
N PRO A 623 -4.61 7.97 10.12
CA PRO A 623 -3.79 8.62 11.14
C PRO A 623 -4.03 10.15 11.15
N LEU A 624 -4.09 10.75 12.36
CA LEU A 624 -4.26 12.20 12.54
C LEU A 624 -3.19 13.03 11.81
N PHE A 625 -1.96 12.52 11.72
CA PHE A 625 -0.91 13.11 10.89
C PHE A 625 -0.09 12.03 10.16
N PRO A 626 0.45 12.33 8.96
CA PRO A 626 1.48 11.54 8.31
C PRO A 626 2.72 11.33 9.20
N GLY A 627 3.25 10.10 9.21
CA GLY A 627 4.39 9.66 10.03
C GLY A 627 5.76 10.13 9.53
N PHE A 628 5.90 11.43 9.26
CA PHE A 628 7.15 12.11 8.90
C PHE A 628 7.60 13.04 10.04
N PRO A 629 8.91 13.35 10.15
CA PRO A 629 9.42 14.25 11.18
C PRO A 629 8.93 15.70 11.01
N PHE A 630 9.18 16.49 12.05
CA PHE A 630 8.90 17.92 12.22
C PHE A 630 7.42 18.29 12.55
N PRO A 631 7.21 19.34 13.37
CA PRO A 631 5.91 20.02 13.49
C PRO A 631 5.44 20.61 12.16
N ILE A 632 4.12 20.72 11.95
CA ILE A 632 3.55 21.13 10.66
C ILE A 632 3.86 22.60 10.28
N GLU A 633 4.17 23.46 11.26
CA GLU A 633 4.64 24.84 11.06
C GLU A 633 6.09 24.91 10.51
N HIS A 634 6.90 23.86 10.68
CA HIS A 634 8.33 23.91 10.41
C HIS A 634 8.60 23.95 8.90
N GLY A 635 9.58 24.75 8.46
CA GLY A 635 9.90 24.90 7.03
C GLY A 635 10.03 23.57 6.29
N ASP A 636 10.82 22.63 6.83
CA ASP A 636 11.06 21.31 6.24
C ASP A 636 9.86 20.34 6.26
N ALA A 637 8.74 20.66 6.91
CA ALA A 637 7.56 19.79 7.02
C ALA A 637 6.66 19.78 5.76
N SER A 638 7.20 20.15 4.59
CA SER A 638 6.46 20.26 3.32
C SER A 638 5.70 19.00 2.93
N ALA A 639 6.31 17.83 3.12
CA ALA A 639 5.69 16.53 2.87
C ALA A 639 4.45 16.28 3.76
N VAL A 640 4.45 16.75 5.00
CA VAL A 640 3.29 16.65 5.91
C VAL A 640 2.16 17.53 5.39
N ARG A 641 2.45 18.80 5.07
CA ARG A 641 1.46 19.77 4.56
C ARG A 641 0.82 19.30 3.25
N ILE A 642 1.62 18.86 2.28
CA ILE A 642 1.14 18.37 0.97
C ILE A 642 0.25 17.12 1.12
N ILE A 643 0.59 16.18 2.03
CA ILE A 643 -0.26 15.00 2.25
C ILE A 643 -1.57 15.38 2.94
N VAL A 644 -1.53 16.24 3.97
CA VAL A 644 -2.74 16.73 4.66
C VAL A 644 -3.66 17.48 3.69
N GLU A 645 -3.10 18.31 2.81
CA GLU A 645 -3.85 18.97 1.73
C GLU A 645 -4.56 17.94 0.84
N CYS A 646 -3.83 16.98 0.27
CA CYS A 646 -4.39 15.99 -0.64
C CYS A 646 -5.49 15.13 0.03
N GLN A 647 -5.38 14.84 1.33
CA GLN A 647 -6.44 14.15 2.08
C GLN A 647 -7.66 15.04 2.28
N ASN A 648 -7.46 16.30 2.70
CA ASN A 648 -8.55 17.26 2.90
C ASN A 648 -9.28 17.56 1.58
N ARG A 649 -8.57 17.70 0.46
CA ARG A 649 -9.12 17.86 -0.90
C ARG A 649 -9.85 16.62 -1.43
N SER A 650 -9.56 15.44 -0.90
CA SER A 650 -10.27 14.20 -1.22
C SER A 650 -11.56 14.05 -0.41
N LEU A 651 -11.51 14.37 0.89
CA LEU A 651 -12.61 14.17 1.82
C LEU A 651 -13.57 15.38 1.91
N PHE A 652 -13.06 16.56 2.24
CA PHE A 652 -13.85 17.67 2.80
C PHE A 652 -13.86 18.97 1.97
N ARG A 653 -12.77 19.28 1.25
CA ARG A 653 -12.45 20.61 0.71
C ARG A 653 -12.43 20.67 -0.81
N GLY A 654 -12.98 21.75 -1.37
CA GLY A 654 -13.06 21.97 -2.82
C GLY A 654 -14.13 21.11 -3.52
N PRO A 655 -14.47 21.43 -4.79
CA PRO A 655 -15.68 20.94 -5.44
C PRO A 655 -15.64 19.45 -5.82
N ASN A 656 -14.43 18.87 -5.92
CA ASN A 656 -14.21 17.47 -6.26
C ASN A 656 -14.19 16.54 -5.02
N SER A 657 -14.17 17.09 -3.81
CA SER A 657 -14.18 16.29 -2.58
C SER A 657 -15.47 15.48 -2.42
N ILE A 658 -15.39 14.35 -1.71
CA ILE A 658 -16.54 13.48 -1.43
C ILE A 658 -17.67 14.28 -0.77
N TYR A 659 -17.36 15.12 0.22
CA TYR A 659 -18.37 15.92 0.92
C TYR A 659 -19.02 16.99 0.02
N ALA A 660 -18.26 17.70 -0.82
CA ALA A 660 -18.84 18.69 -1.74
C ALA A 660 -19.72 18.03 -2.81
N ARG A 661 -19.28 16.90 -3.36
CA ARG A 661 -20.03 16.13 -4.38
C ARG A 661 -21.35 15.56 -3.84
N LEU A 662 -21.41 15.21 -2.55
CA LEU A 662 -22.65 14.78 -1.90
C LEU A 662 -23.60 15.93 -1.61
N ARG A 663 -23.09 17.08 -1.13
CA ARG A 663 -23.90 18.29 -0.93
C ARG A 663 -24.52 18.81 -2.23
N LYS A 664 -23.81 18.69 -3.36
CA LYS A 664 -24.33 18.99 -4.71
C LYS A 664 -25.56 18.16 -5.12
N GLU A 665 -25.73 16.97 -4.54
CA GLU A 665 -26.89 16.09 -4.74
C GLU A 665 -27.94 16.26 -3.62
N ASN A 666 -27.81 17.30 -2.79
CA ASN A 666 -28.60 17.61 -1.60
C ASN A 666 -28.54 16.51 -0.52
N ILE A 667 -27.39 15.84 -0.40
CA ILE A 667 -27.12 14.79 0.58
C ILE A 667 -26.21 15.33 1.69
N ASN A 668 -26.65 15.25 2.95
CA ASN A 668 -25.77 15.48 4.10
C ASN A 668 -24.71 14.36 4.18
N PRO A 669 -23.40 14.65 4.07
CA PRO A 669 -22.37 13.62 4.11
C PRO A 669 -22.31 12.87 5.45
N ILE A 670 -22.57 13.56 6.57
CA ILE A 670 -22.37 13.04 7.94
C ILE A 670 -23.29 11.84 8.23
N ASP A 671 -24.46 11.79 7.59
CA ASP A 671 -25.38 10.65 7.73
C ASP A 671 -24.86 9.35 7.09
N TYR A 672 -23.93 9.43 6.14
CA TYR A 672 -23.47 8.29 5.33
C TYR A 672 -21.97 7.99 5.44
N ILE A 673 -21.12 8.97 5.74
CA ILE A 673 -19.66 8.81 5.81
C ILE A 673 -19.11 9.56 7.04
N SER A 674 -18.21 8.91 7.78
CA SER A 674 -17.56 9.50 8.96
C SER A 674 -16.10 9.06 9.03
N VAL A 675 -15.24 9.97 9.47
CA VAL A 675 -13.79 9.81 9.49
C VAL A 675 -13.27 9.95 10.92
N PHE A 676 -12.48 8.97 11.35
CA PHE A 676 -11.94 8.83 12.69
C PHE A 676 -10.42 8.62 12.63
N SER A 677 -9.80 8.65 13.81
CA SER A 677 -8.37 8.37 14.00
C SER A 677 -8.15 7.74 15.37
N LEU A 678 -6.89 7.39 15.67
CA LEU A 678 -6.52 6.79 16.94
C LEU A 678 -5.47 7.66 17.68
N ARG A 679 -5.64 7.84 18.99
CA ARG A 679 -4.75 8.59 19.89
C ARG A 679 -4.76 7.95 21.28
N ASN A 680 -3.60 7.86 21.92
CA ASN A 680 -3.44 7.33 23.27
C ASN A 680 -2.64 8.30 24.17
N TRP A 681 -2.59 8.04 25.47
CA TRP A 681 -1.80 8.79 26.45
C TRP A 681 -0.87 7.89 27.27
N GLY A 682 -0.01 8.53 28.05
CA GLY A 682 0.89 7.87 28.98
C GLY A 682 1.37 8.82 30.07
N LYS A 683 2.09 8.27 31.05
CA LYS A 683 2.64 9.02 32.18
C LYS A 683 4.09 8.59 32.43
N PHE A 684 5.01 9.53 32.33
CA PHE A 684 6.43 9.32 32.61
C PHE A 684 6.71 9.25 34.12
N ARG A 685 7.88 8.74 34.51
CA ARG A 685 8.28 8.55 35.92
C ARG A 685 8.35 9.84 36.75
N ASN A 686 8.64 10.96 36.09
CA ASN A 686 8.58 12.31 36.65
C ASN A 686 7.13 12.82 36.91
N ASN A 687 6.12 12.02 36.56
CA ASN A 687 4.69 12.34 36.51
C ASN A 687 4.29 13.38 35.45
N VAL A 688 5.10 13.55 34.39
CA VAL A 688 4.67 14.28 33.19
C VAL A 688 3.68 13.40 32.43
N LEU A 689 2.48 13.93 32.20
CA LEU A 689 1.48 13.36 31.31
C LEU A 689 1.89 13.62 29.86
N THR A 690 1.61 12.67 28.96
CA THR A 690 1.94 12.80 27.52
C THR A 690 0.88 12.13 26.65
N THR A 691 0.77 12.54 25.40
CA THR A 691 -0.09 11.92 24.38
C THR A 691 0.64 11.85 23.05
N GLU A 692 0.33 10.84 22.25
CA GLU A 692 0.84 10.64 20.91
C GLU A 692 -0.25 9.99 20.05
N ILE A 693 -0.17 10.19 18.73
CA ILE A 693 -1.06 9.54 17.77
C ILE A 693 -0.76 8.03 17.76
N VAL A 694 -1.79 7.20 17.75
CA VAL A 694 -1.63 5.78 17.42
C VAL A 694 -1.60 5.71 15.89
N TYR A 695 -0.46 5.34 15.33
CA TYR A 695 -0.26 5.44 13.88
C TYR A 695 -0.94 4.28 13.16
N VAL A 696 -2.09 4.58 12.55
CA VAL A 696 -2.82 3.67 11.66
C VAL A 696 -1.99 3.45 10.41
N HIS A 697 -1.26 2.33 10.38
CA HIS A 697 -0.53 1.85 9.22
C HIS A 697 -1.29 0.74 8.47
N ALA A 698 -2.35 0.18 9.05
CA ALA A 698 -3.22 -0.80 8.40
C ALA A 698 -3.62 -0.41 6.96
N LYS A 699 -3.88 -1.41 6.11
CA LYS A 699 -4.50 -1.24 4.79
C LYS A 699 -5.59 -2.29 4.61
N VAL A 700 -6.70 -2.11 5.33
CA VAL A 700 -7.83 -3.04 5.35
C VAL A 700 -9.13 -2.37 4.92
N CYS A 701 -9.96 -3.11 4.19
CA CYS A 701 -11.32 -2.72 3.83
C CYS A 701 -12.25 -3.90 4.08
N ILE A 702 -13.34 -3.70 4.82
CA ILE A 702 -14.34 -4.72 5.15
C ILE A 702 -15.69 -4.23 4.65
N VAL A 703 -16.43 -5.09 3.96
CA VAL A 703 -17.71 -4.77 3.34
C VAL A 703 -18.77 -5.77 3.79
N ASP A 704 -19.86 -5.23 4.36
CA ASP A 704 -21.06 -5.93 4.85
C ASP A 704 -20.79 -7.10 5.81
N ASP A 705 -19.65 -7.09 6.52
CA ASP A 705 -19.12 -8.24 7.28
C ASP A 705 -19.07 -9.56 6.46
N ARG A 706 -18.99 -9.46 5.12
CA ARG A 706 -18.94 -10.60 4.17
C ARG A 706 -17.64 -10.69 3.39
N LEU A 707 -17.04 -9.55 3.08
CA LEU A 707 -15.86 -9.42 2.23
C LEU A 707 -14.80 -8.62 3.00
N ALA A 708 -13.55 -9.09 2.99
CA ALA A 708 -12.40 -8.35 3.47
C ALA A 708 -11.36 -8.19 2.37
N ILE A 709 -10.64 -7.07 2.35
CA ILE A 709 -9.45 -6.83 1.55
C ILE A 709 -8.33 -6.48 2.53
N ILE A 710 -7.21 -7.22 2.48
CA ILE A 710 -6.03 -7.02 3.35
C ILE A 710 -4.79 -7.03 2.46
N GLY A 711 -3.88 -6.06 2.62
CA GLY A 711 -2.66 -5.97 1.82
C GLY A 711 -1.71 -4.86 2.23
N SER A 712 -0.83 -4.46 1.30
CA SER A 712 0.13 -3.36 1.47
C SER A 712 -0.32 -2.03 0.84
N ALA A 713 -1.31 -2.08 -0.06
CA ALA A 713 -1.74 -0.95 -0.88
C ALA A 713 -2.54 0.13 -0.11
N ASN A 714 -2.01 1.35 -0.10
CA ASN A 714 -2.70 2.52 0.45
C ASN A 714 -3.78 3.06 -0.50
N ILE A 715 -4.70 3.90 -0.01
CA ILE A 715 -5.65 4.63 -0.87
C ILE A 715 -4.96 5.90 -1.38
N ASN A 716 -4.17 5.76 -2.44
CA ASN A 716 -3.52 6.84 -3.19
C ASN A 716 -3.11 6.37 -4.61
N GLU A 717 -2.77 7.30 -5.51
CA GLU A 717 -2.28 6.99 -6.87
C GLU A 717 -1.10 6.00 -6.87
N ARG A 718 -0.16 6.21 -5.94
CA ARG A 718 1.10 5.48 -5.80
C ARG A 718 0.87 3.99 -5.64
N SER A 719 -0.08 3.59 -4.81
CA SER A 719 -0.42 2.19 -4.55
C SER A 719 -1.48 1.62 -5.51
N GLN A 720 -2.37 2.43 -6.07
CA GLN A 720 -3.55 1.93 -6.81
C GLN A 720 -3.36 1.80 -8.32
N ARG A 721 -2.61 2.70 -8.99
CA ARG A 721 -2.48 2.70 -10.47
C ARG A 721 -1.74 1.50 -11.07
N GLY A 722 -0.87 0.84 -10.32
CA GLY A 722 -0.06 -0.29 -10.78
C GLY A 722 1.23 0.06 -11.53
N ASP A 723 1.32 1.25 -12.16
CA ASP A 723 2.53 1.72 -12.84
C ASP A 723 3.54 2.41 -11.90
N ARG A 724 3.08 2.88 -10.74
CA ARG A 724 3.85 3.50 -9.65
C ARG A 724 4.43 2.45 -8.70
N ASP A 725 4.07 2.41 -7.42
CA ASP A 725 4.64 1.44 -6.48
C ASP A 725 4.07 0.04 -6.70
N SER A 726 4.87 -0.99 -6.39
CA SER A 726 4.39 -2.37 -6.45
C SER A 726 3.86 -2.86 -5.10
N GLU A 727 2.65 -3.41 -5.15
CA GLU A 727 1.82 -3.74 -3.99
C GLU A 727 1.19 -5.13 -4.13
N ILE A 728 0.73 -5.67 -2.99
CA ILE A 728 0.06 -6.96 -2.92
C ILE A 728 -1.15 -6.87 -1.99
N ALA A 729 -2.25 -7.55 -2.32
CA ALA A 729 -3.40 -7.71 -1.44
C ALA A 729 -4.10 -9.04 -1.69
N ALA A 730 -4.97 -9.46 -0.77
CA ALA A 730 -5.94 -10.50 -1.01
C ALA A 730 -7.36 -9.97 -0.81
N VAL A 731 -8.29 -10.49 -1.61
CA VAL A 731 -9.72 -10.36 -1.43
C VAL A 731 -10.22 -11.67 -0.82
N ILE A 732 -10.84 -11.60 0.36
CA ILE A 732 -11.33 -12.74 1.14
C ILE A 732 -12.85 -12.66 1.22
N ARG A 733 -13.52 -13.80 1.10
CA ARG A 733 -14.93 -14.00 1.46
C ARG A 733 -15.03 -15.31 2.24
N ASP A 734 -15.82 -15.35 3.29
CA ASP A 734 -16.06 -16.62 3.98
C ASP A 734 -17.16 -17.45 3.28
N THR A 735 -17.11 -18.77 3.44
CA THR A 735 -18.26 -19.65 3.14
C THR A 735 -18.93 -20.15 4.42
N ASP A 736 -18.29 -20.01 5.57
CA ASP A 736 -18.91 -20.18 6.89
C ASP A 736 -19.67 -18.89 7.26
N MET A 737 -20.98 -18.93 7.00
CA MET A 737 -21.91 -17.84 7.25
C MET A 737 -22.56 -18.02 8.62
N ILE A 738 -22.56 -16.94 9.41
CA ILE A 738 -23.18 -16.88 10.73
C ILE A 738 -24.35 -15.90 10.73
N ASN A 739 -25.31 -16.14 11.61
CA ASN A 739 -26.42 -15.23 11.86
C ASN A 739 -25.88 -13.99 12.61
N GLY A 740 -26.01 -12.82 12.01
CA GLY A 740 -25.78 -11.52 12.66
C GLY A 740 -26.96 -10.58 12.46
N THR A 741 -26.77 -9.29 12.80
CA THR A 741 -27.75 -8.24 12.52
C THR A 741 -27.09 -7.05 11.82
N MET A 742 -27.86 -6.38 10.95
CA MET A 742 -27.43 -5.23 10.16
C MET A 742 -28.62 -4.28 9.97
N ALA A 743 -28.48 -3.01 10.39
CA ALA A 743 -29.57 -2.04 10.48
C ALA A 743 -30.81 -2.56 11.25
N GLY A 744 -30.61 -3.32 12.33
CA GLY A 744 -31.64 -3.92 13.16
C GLY A 744 -32.39 -5.09 12.52
N ARG A 745 -31.89 -5.64 11.40
CA ARG A 745 -32.50 -6.78 10.68
C ARG A 745 -31.58 -7.99 10.71
N PRO A 746 -32.11 -9.23 10.78
CA PRO A 746 -31.28 -10.44 10.64
C PRO A 746 -30.55 -10.47 9.31
N PHE A 747 -29.24 -10.71 9.34
CA PHE A 747 -28.37 -10.65 8.17
C PHE A 747 -27.31 -11.76 8.25
N GLN A 748 -27.05 -12.43 7.13
CA GLN A 748 -25.98 -13.44 7.04
C GLN A 748 -24.63 -12.74 6.83
N VAL A 749 -23.70 -12.93 7.76
CA VAL A 749 -22.33 -12.38 7.74
C VAL A 749 -21.30 -13.51 7.67
N GLY A 750 -20.15 -13.28 7.05
CA GLY A 750 -19.09 -14.28 6.93
C GLY A 750 -18.15 -14.24 8.14
N ARG A 751 -17.87 -15.39 8.78
CA ARG A 751 -17.13 -15.44 10.05
C ARG A 751 -15.82 -14.66 10.01
N PHE A 752 -14.98 -14.84 8.98
CA PHE A 752 -13.70 -14.14 8.84
C PHE A 752 -13.84 -12.61 8.87
N ALA A 753 -14.76 -12.04 8.10
CA ALA A 753 -14.92 -10.60 7.96
C ALA A 753 -15.61 -9.99 9.19
N HIS A 754 -16.66 -10.63 9.70
CA HIS A 754 -17.34 -10.22 10.93
C HIS A 754 -16.40 -10.21 12.15
N SER A 755 -15.67 -11.32 12.38
CA SER A 755 -14.77 -11.44 13.54
C SER A 755 -13.64 -10.42 13.51
N LEU A 756 -13.05 -10.13 12.34
CA LEU A 756 -12.05 -9.07 12.19
C LEU A 756 -12.63 -7.69 12.53
N ARG A 757 -13.81 -7.37 11.98
CA ARG A 757 -14.47 -6.07 12.17
C ARG A 757 -14.92 -5.85 13.62
N VAL A 758 -15.40 -6.90 14.30
CA VAL A 758 -15.67 -6.89 15.74
C VAL A 758 -14.37 -6.69 16.53
N ARG A 759 -13.30 -7.43 16.20
CA ARG A 759 -12.01 -7.37 16.90
C ARG A 759 -11.34 -6.00 16.81
N LEU A 760 -11.38 -5.34 15.65
CA LEU A 760 -10.83 -3.98 15.46
C LEU A 760 -11.66 -2.95 16.24
N MET A 761 -12.99 -2.95 16.09
CA MET A 761 -13.84 -2.00 16.81
C MET A 761 -13.77 -2.15 18.34
N ARG A 762 -13.65 -3.39 18.86
CA ARG A 762 -13.47 -3.64 20.30
C ARG A 762 -12.21 -2.99 20.85
N GLU A 763 -11.08 -3.09 20.15
CA GLU A 763 -9.79 -2.49 20.50
C GLU A 763 -9.85 -0.96 20.48
N HIS A 764 -10.35 -0.37 19.39
CA HIS A 764 -10.44 1.09 19.25
C HIS A 764 -11.36 1.72 20.31
N ALA A 765 -12.39 1.00 20.74
CA ALA A 765 -13.30 1.37 21.82
C ALA A 765 -12.80 1.03 23.25
N GLY A 766 -11.64 0.37 23.40
CA GLY A 766 -11.02 0.09 24.70
C GLY A 766 -11.56 -1.11 25.45
N VAL A 767 -12.18 -2.07 24.76
CA VAL A 767 -12.54 -3.38 25.33
C VAL A 767 -11.29 -4.25 25.38
N ASP A 768 -11.07 -4.97 26.49
CA ASP A 768 -9.93 -5.88 26.62
C ASP A 768 -10.10 -7.14 25.74
N VAL A 769 -9.58 -7.03 24.52
CA VAL A 769 -9.58 -8.08 23.50
C VAL A 769 -8.70 -9.28 23.87
N ASP A 770 -7.72 -9.12 24.75
CA ASP A 770 -6.86 -10.22 25.20
C ASP A 770 -7.57 -11.04 26.28
N ALA A 771 -8.19 -10.37 27.26
CA ALA A 771 -9.00 -11.04 28.28
C ALA A 771 -10.18 -11.81 27.67
N LEU A 772 -10.92 -11.20 26.73
CA LEU A 772 -11.99 -11.90 25.99
C LEU A 772 -11.46 -13.11 25.21
N SER A 773 -10.26 -12.99 24.62
CA SER A 773 -9.63 -14.11 23.91
C SER A 773 -9.28 -15.25 24.86
N GLU A 774 -8.81 -14.96 26.07
CA GLU A 774 -8.54 -15.99 27.10
C GLU A 774 -9.84 -16.65 27.60
N GLU A 775 -10.93 -15.90 27.77
CA GLU A 775 -12.25 -16.44 28.14
C GLU A 775 -12.86 -17.33 27.03
N GLU A 776 -12.78 -16.93 25.76
CA GLU A 776 -13.23 -17.73 24.61
C GLU A 776 -12.41 -19.03 24.43
N HIS A 777 -11.12 -19.03 24.83
CA HIS A 777 -10.25 -20.21 24.77
C HIS A 777 -10.25 -21.05 26.06
N ALA A 778 -10.80 -20.54 27.17
CA ALA A 778 -10.98 -21.30 28.40
C ALA A 778 -11.99 -22.44 28.15
N PRO A 779 -11.74 -23.68 28.65
CA PRO A 779 -12.57 -24.85 28.34
C PRO A 779 -13.91 -24.84 29.10
N SER A 780 -14.80 -23.93 28.71
CA SER A 780 -16.12 -23.72 29.29
C SER A 780 -17.13 -24.81 28.87
N GLN A 781 -17.34 -25.76 29.78
CA GLN A 781 -18.57 -26.55 29.94
C GLN A 781 -19.22 -27.12 28.66
N ARG A 782 -18.50 -27.94 27.89
CA ARG A 782 -19.17 -29.00 27.11
C ARG A 782 -19.90 -29.93 28.08
N GLN A 783 -21.23 -29.85 28.15
CA GLN A 783 -22.03 -30.79 28.95
C GLN A 783 -21.73 -32.24 28.49
N PRO A 784 -21.21 -33.12 29.38
CA PRO A 784 -20.97 -34.51 29.01
C PRO A 784 -22.31 -35.24 28.90
N ARG A 785 -22.56 -35.87 27.74
CA ARG A 785 -23.62 -36.89 27.64
C ARG A 785 -23.24 -38.05 28.55
N LYS A 786 -24.12 -38.42 29.48
CA LYS A 786 -23.95 -39.60 30.35
C LYS A 786 -23.82 -40.89 29.53
N PRO A 787 -22.92 -41.79 29.94
CA PRO A 787 -23.27 -43.19 30.15
C PRO A 787 -23.47 -43.49 31.64
N GLU A 788 -23.99 -44.68 31.96
CA GLU A 788 -24.35 -45.11 33.31
C GLU A 788 -23.40 -46.20 33.85
N GLU A 789 -23.34 -46.32 35.19
CA GLU A 789 -22.84 -47.46 36.00
C GLU A 789 -21.36 -47.90 35.81
N ALA A 790 -20.46 -47.63 36.77
CA ALA A 790 -20.20 -48.38 38.04
C ALA A 790 -19.30 -49.62 37.81
N GLN A 791 -18.38 -50.05 38.69
CA GLN A 791 -18.18 -49.87 40.15
C GLN A 791 -16.68 -49.56 40.47
N GLU A 792 -16.34 -48.73 41.47
CA GLU A 792 -15.91 -49.08 42.87
C GLU A 792 -14.72 -50.07 43.01
N ALA A 793 -13.80 -49.93 43.97
CA ALA A 793 -13.39 -48.82 44.84
C ALA A 793 -12.09 -49.20 45.60
N CYS A 794 -11.31 -48.23 46.09
CA CYS A 794 -10.83 -48.19 47.48
C CYS A 794 -10.12 -46.85 47.79
N ASP A 795 -10.55 -46.20 48.87
CA ASP A 795 -9.83 -45.17 49.64
C ASP A 795 -9.82 -45.68 51.10
N PRO A 796 -8.88 -45.28 51.99
CA PRO A 796 -9.26 -44.17 52.87
C PRO A 796 -8.13 -43.31 53.50
N HIS A 797 -8.52 -42.08 53.88
CA HIS A 797 -7.93 -41.20 54.92
C HIS A 797 -6.65 -40.43 54.54
N GLU A 798 -6.69 -39.09 54.47
CA GLU A 798 -6.65 -38.10 55.57
C GLU A 798 -5.33 -38.12 56.38
N LYS A 799 -4.64 -37.00 56.66
CA LYS A 799 -4.90 -35.55 56.45
C LYS A 799 -3.57 -34.75 56.55
N VAL A 800 -3.52 -33.55 55.95
CA VAL A 800 -2.91 -32.26 56.44
C VAL A 800 -1.53 -32.34 57.15
N ASP A 801 -0.46 -31.61 56.77
CA ASP A 801 -0.39 -30.14 56.56
C ASP A 801 0.88 -29.67 55.79
N GLU A 802 1.14 -28.36 55.81
CA GLU A 802 2.39 -27.62 55.54
C GLU A 802 2.85 -27.38 54.09
N GLY A 803 3.64 -26.32 53.90
CA GLY A 803 4.16 -25.89 52.59
C GLY A 803 4.73 -24.47 52.50
N GLN A 804 5.39 -23.94 53.54
CA GLN A 804 6.06 -22.63 53.44
C GLN A 804 7.51 -22.77 52.93
N LYS A 805 7.98 -21.73 52.22
CA LYS A 805 9.32 -21.58 51.62
C LYS A 805 10.45 -21.92 52.60
N GLN A 806 11.59 -22.44 52.10
CA GLN A 806 12.81 -21.62 51.92
C GLN A 806 14.02 -22.36 51.27
N THR A 807 14.97 -21.54 50.76
CA THR A 807 16.47 -21.71 50.79
C THR A 807 17.14 -22.90 50.03
N GLU A 808 18.45 -22.91 49.67
CA GLU A 808 19.57 -21.93 49.80
C GLU A 808 20.80 -22.17 48.90
N THR A 809 21.68 -21.15 48.77
CA THR A 809 23.18 -21.21 48.59
C THR A 809 23.79 -21.91 47.35
N CYS A 810 25.08 -21.74 46.98
CA CYS A 810 26.14 -20.74 47.22
C CYS A 810 27.06 -20.70 45.95
N HIS A 811 28.08 -19.86 45.73
CA HIS A 811 29.14 -19.30 46.60
C HIS A 811 29.66 -17.92 46.10
N GLU A 812 30.01 -17.03 47.05
CA GLU A 812 31.31 -16.32 47.26
C GLU A 812 32.13 -15.83 46.03
N GLU A 813 32.47 -14.54 45.83
CA GLU A 813 33.26 -13.54 46.63
C GLU A 813 34.79 -13.53 46.27
N PRO A 814 35.59 -12.44 46.49
CA PRO A 814 35.26 -11.00 46.44
C PRO A 814 36.37 -10.02 45.90
N SER A 815 36.02 -8.73 45.81
CA SER A 815 36.92 -7.55 45.96
C SER A 815 37.86 -7.17 44.77
N ARG A 816 38.42 -5.94 44.63
CA ARG A 816 38.38 -4.70 45.45
C ARG A 816 38.68 -3.43 44.58
N ASN A 817 38.40 -2.24 45.10
CA ASN A 817 38.54 -0.92 44.43
C ASN A 817 40.00 -0.48 44.14
N VAL A 818 40.19 0.49 43.23
CA VAL A 818 41.00 1.73 43.44
C VAL A 818 40.68 2.82 42.38
N LEU A 819 41.04 4.07 42.68
CA LEU A 819 40.72 5.35 42.00
C LEU A 819 41.77 5.78 40.95
N GLY A 820 41.42 6.62 39.96
CA GLY A 820 42.38 7.38 39.15
C GLY A 820 41.79 8.29 38.04
N ASP A 821 42.03 9.60 38.13
CA ASP A 821 41.73 10.62 37.11
C ASP A 821 42.85 10.77 36.06
N VAL A 822 42.49 11.01 34.79
CA VAL A 822 43.17 11.94 33.85
C VAL A 822 42.11 12.54 32.90
N THR A 823 42.27 13.81 32.52
CA THR A 823 41.27 14.65 31.83
C THR A 823 41.42 14.75 30.30
N GLU A 824 40.29 15.05 29.63
CA GLU A 824 40.13 15.94 28.43
C GLU A 824 41.08 15.85 27.22
N GLU A 825 40.51 15.79 26.02
CA GLU A 825 40.34 17.03 25.24
C GLU A 825 39.24 16.96 24.15
N LEU A 826 38.80 18.13 23.68
CA LEU A 826 37.60 18.33 22.86
C LEU A 826 37.90 19.16 21.60
N LYS A 827 37.15 18.89 20.50
CA LYS A 827 37.03 19.68 19.25
C LYS A 827 38.19 19.57 18.24
N GLN A 828 37.86 19.11 17.03
CA GLN A 828 37.71 19.96 15.82
C GLN A 828 37.08 19.13 14.68
N GLY A 829 36.50 19.77 13.66
CA GLY A 829 35.89 19.05 12.53
C GLY A 829 34.96 19.83 11.57
N MET A 830 34.50 21.03 11.91
CA MET A 830 33.70 21.86 10.99
C MET A 830 34.59 22.64 9.99
N ALA A 831 35.13 21.97 8.97
CA ALA A 831 35.69 22.60 7.76
C ALA A 831 36.00 21.58 6.64
N ALA A 832 34.97 21.01 5.99
CA ALA A 832 35.17 20.05 4.87
C ALA A 832 34.08 20.11 3.79
N ALA A 833 33.56 21.31 3.50
CA ALA A 833 32.57 21.56 2.45
C ALA A 833 33.12 22.54 1.41
N GLY A 834 34.12 22.10 0.64
CA GLY A 834 34.75 22.90 -0.42
C GLY A 834 35.63 22.07 -1.34
N GLY A 835 35.35 22.11 -2.64
CA GLY A 835 36.14 21.46 -3.69
C GLY A 835 35.79 20.00 -3.96
N MET A 836 34.94 19.76 -4.96
CA MET A 836 34.96 18.67 -5.96
C MET A 836 33.67 18.74 -6.79
N ALA A 837 33.53 19.81 -7.58
CA ALA A 837 32.33 20.12 -8.35
C ALA A 837 32.68 20.66 -9.75
N GLU A 838 33.44 19.88 -10.52
CA GLU A 838 33.75 20.16 -11.92
C GLU A 838 33.74 18.87 -12.75
N HIS A 839 33.35 18.97 -14.03
CA HIS A 839 33.31 17.89 -15.02
C HIS A 839 32.39 16.67 -14.74
N MET A 840 31.09 16.92 -14.54
CA MET A 840 30.05 16.07 -15.14
C MET A 840 29.03 16.92 -15.91
N VAL A 841 29.04 16.78 -17.24
CA VAL A 841 28.00 17.37 -18.10
C VAL A 841 26.76 16.50 -18.00
N LEU A 842 25.73 16.99 -17.32
CA LEU A 842 24.39 16.38 -17.33
C LEU A 842 23.75 16.62 -18.71
N PRO A 843 23.00 15.66 -19.27
CA PRO A 843 22.11 15.92 -20.39
C PRO A 843 21.07 16.97 -20.02
N GLU A 844 20.65 17.80 -20.99
CA GLU A 844 19.64 18.82 -20.76
C GLU A 844 18.30 18.18 -20.36
N VAL A 845 17.89 18.40 -19.11
CA VAL A 845 16.55 18.05 -18.63
C VAL A 845 15.55 19.05 -19.21
N PRO A 846 14.45 18.60 -19.85
CA PRO A 846 13.42 19.52 -20.36
C PRO A 846 12.87 20.42 -19.24
N LYS A 847 12.83 21.73 -19.48
CA LYS A 847 12.33 22.72 -18.53
C LYS A 847 10.80 22.70 -18.41
N TYR A 848 10.26 21.66 -17.80
CA TYR A 848 8.96 21.74 -17.13
C TYR A 848 9.19 22.37 -15.74
N PHE A 849 9.30 23.69 -15.72
CA PHE A 849 9.07 24.44 -14.47
C PHE A 849 7.57 24.47 -14.23
N ALA A 850 7.15 24.31 -12.98
CA ALA A 850 5.77 24.55 -12.59
C ALA A 850 5.45 26.04 -12.82
N GLU A 851 4.53 26.33 -13.74
CA GLU A 851 3.75 27.57 -13.64
C GLU A 851 2.96 27.49 -12.33
N ALA A 852 2.90 28.58 -11.56
CA ALA A 852 2.04 28.62 -10.39
C ALA A 852 0.58 28.43 -10.86
N ALA A 853 -0.16 27.53 -10.19
CA ALA A 853 -1.53 27.19 -10.54
C ALA A 853 -2.37 28.45 -10.77
N LYS A 854 -3.14 28.46 -11.87
CA LYS A 854 -3.69 29.71 -12.40
C LYS A 854 -4.63 30.37 -11.37
N PRO A 855 -4.66 31.72 -11.24
CA PRO A 855 -5.54 32.40 -10.28
C PRO A 855 -7.02 32.10 -10.46
N GLU A 856 -7.43 31.60 -11.63
CA GLU A 856 -8.78 31.12 -11.93
C GLU A 856 -8.98 29.68 -11.43
N ALA A 857 -8.06 28.75 -11.75
CA ALA A 857 -8.10 27.37 -11.25
C ALA A 857 -8.08 27.30 -9.70
N LEU A 858 -7.21 28.10 -9.06
CA LEU A 858 -7.17 28.22 -7.60
C LEU A 858 -8.47 28.77 -7.00
N ARG A 859 -9.29 29.51 -7.74
CA ARG A 859 -10.63 29.93 -7.29
C ARG A 859 -11.66 28.82 -7.47
N GLU A 860 -11.61 28.09 -8.57
CA GLU A 860 -12.49 26.93 -8.81
C GLU A 860 -12.26 25.82 -7.77
N GLU A 861 -10.99 25.50 -7.45
CA GLU A 861 -10.61 24.57 -6.37
C GLU A 861 -11.12 25.00 -4.97
N ARG A 862 -11.53 26.27 -4.81
CA ARG A 862 -12.02 26.91 -3.58
C ARG A 862 -13.51 27.27 -3.69
N THR A 863 -14.29 26.42 -4.35
CA THR A 863 -15.75 26.44 -4.28
C THR A 863 -16.29 25.18 -3.60
N THR A 864 -17.47 25.29 -3.00
CA THR A 864 -18.19 24.20 -2.35
C THR A 864 -19.69 24.29 -2.69
N PHE A 865 -20.48 23.38 -2.11
CA PHE A 865 -21.93 23.39 -2.19
C PHE A 865 -22.53 23.49 -0.78
N THR A 866 -23.59 24.28 -0.63
CA THR A 866 -24.40 24.36 0.61
C THR A 866 -25.19 23.04 0.82
N PRO A 867 -25.79 22.80 2.00
CA PRO A 867 -26.72 21.68 2.19
C PRO A 867 -27.90 21.67 1.20
N GLU A 868 -28.28 22.83 0.68
CA GLU A 868 -29.34 23.05 -0.31
C GLU A 868 -28.87 22.86 -1.76
N GLY A 869 -27.58 22.62 -1.98
CA GLY A 869 -26.97 22.37 -3.29
C GLY A 869 -26.48 23.61 -4.04
N GLU A 870 -26.52 24.79 -3.43
CA GLU A 870 -26.09 26.05 -4.06
C GLU A 870 -24.55 26.17 -4.05
N GLN A 871 -23.95 26.59 -5.16
CA GLN A 871 -22.49 26.74 -5.25
C GLN A 871 -22.05 28.05 -4.60
N VAL A 872 -21.16 27.97 -3.61
CA VAL A 872 -20.62 29.12 -2.87
C VAL A 872 -19.08 29.12 -2.85
N PRO A 873 -18.43 30.29 -2.76
CA PRO A 873 -16.98 30.38 -2.56
C PRO A 873 -16.59 29.94 -1.14
N GLY A 874 -15.35 29.50 -0.98
CA GLY A 874 -14.82 28.97 0.29
C GLY A 874 -15.07 27.48 0.47
N PHE A 875 -14.81 26.98 1.67
CA PHE A 875 -15.17 25.63 2.10
C PHE A 875 -16.54 25.62 2.78
N ALA A 876 -16.91 24.49 3.38
CA ALA A 876 -18.28 24.24 3.84
C ALA A 876 -18.59 25.00 5.13
N SER A 877 -18.87 26.30 4.94
CA SER A 877 -19.37 27.36 5.84
C SER A 877 -19.51 27.02 7.33
N ALA A 878 -19.12 27.98 8.16
CA ALA A 878 -19.38 28.02 9.59
C ALA A 878 -20.81 27.59 9.99
N VAL A 879 -21.82 27.79 9.13
CA VAL A 879 -23.22 27.38 9.35
C VAL A 879 -23.39 25.85 9.47
N VAL A 880 -22.58 25.03 8.79
CA VAL A 880 -22.72 23.56 8.83
C VAL A 880 -22.08 23.01 10.12
N PRO A 881 -22.82 22.21 10.93
CA PRO A 881 -22.26 21.59 12.13
C PRO A 881 -21.26 20.46 11.79
N THR A 882 -20.21 20.32 12.58
CA THR A 882 -19.35 19.11 12.57
C THR A 882 -20.06 17.92 13.22
N LEU A 883 -19.52 16.70 13.06
CA LEU A 883 -20.00 15.49 13.74
C LEU A 883 -19.98 15.65 15.28
N GLU A 884 -18.97 16.36 15.80
CA GLU A 884 -18.86 16.71 17.21
C GLU A 884 -19.94 17.72 17.63
N GLU A 885 -20.05 18.85 16.91
CA GLU A 885 -21.05 19.89 17.19
C GLU A 885 -22.48 19.33 17.14
N GLN A 886 -22.76 18.42 16.19
CA GLN A 886 -24.03 17.69 16.12
C GLN A 886 -24.23 16.80 17.36
N THR A 887 -23.28 15.94 17.69
CA THR A 887 -23.40 14.97 18.81
C THR A 887 -23.62 15.66 20.17
N ILE A 888 -22.93 16.78 20.40
CA ILE A 888 -23.10 17.64 21.57
C ILE A 888 -24.50 18.29 21.56
N SER A 889 -24.96 18.82 20.40
CA SER A 889 -26.28 19.44 20.28
C SER A 889 -27.45 18.46 20.47
N GLU A 890 -27.23 17.18 20.14
CA GLU A 890 -28.20 16.10 20.28
C GLU A 890 -28.14 15.43 21.67
N GLY A 891 -27.24 15.87 22.56
CA GLY A 891 -27.15 15.41 23.96
C GLY A 891 -26.82 13.93 24.11
N ARG A 892 -25.90 13.40 23.28
CA ARG A 892 -25.50 11.98 23.32
C ARG A 892 -24.21 11.76 24.13
N PRO A 893 -24.03 10.56 24.73
CA PRO A 893 -25.00 9.46 24.81
C PRO A 893 -26.15 9.76 25.79
N PRO A 894 -27.37 9.22 25.58
CA PRO A 894 -28.49 9.43 26.51
C PRO A 894 -28.16 8.91 27.90
N SER A 895 -28.67 9.56 28.96
CA SER A 895 -28.33 9.27 30.37
C SER A 895 -28.55 7.83 30.84
N ALA A 896 -29.34 7.02 30.12
CA ALA A 896 -29.55 5.59 30.39
C ALA A 896 -28.51 4.65 29.72
N GLN A 897 -27.54 5.21 28.98
CA GLN A 897 -26.46 4.52 28.27
C GLN A 897 -25.09 5.20 28.53
N ALA A 898 -25.04 6.08 29.53
CA ALA A 898 -23.84 6.74 30.01
C ALA A 898 -23.47 6.22 31.41
N GLU A 899 -22.19 6.14 31.73
CA GLU A 899 -21.72 5.78 33.08
C GLU A 899 -21.77 6.96 34.06
N SER A 900 -21.86 8.19 33.54
CA SER A 900 -22.02 9.43 34.31
C SER A 900 -23.23 10.24 33.84
N SER A 901 -23.84 11.01 34.73
CA SER A 901 -25.03 11.82 34.41
C SER A 901 -24.66 13.09 33.64
N PRO A 902 -25.20 13.33 32.42
CA PRO A 902 -24.96 14.58 31.69
C PRO A 902 -25.57 15.77 32.43
N LEU A 903 -24.74 16.74 32.84
CA LEU A 903 -25.14 17.88 33.68
C LEU A 903 -25.81 19.05 32.91
N GLY A 904 -26.45 18.76 31.77
CA GLY A 904 -27.20 19.75 30.99
C GLY A 904 -28.50 20.23 31.65
N GLU A 905 -29.15 19.40 32.47
CA GLU A 905 -30.44 19.74 33.10
C GLU A 905 -30.40 20.96 34.03
N ASN A 906 -29.22 21.35 34.53
CA ASN A 906 -29.03 22.47 35.46
C ASN A 906 -28.68 23.80 34.79
N LEU A 907 -28.47 23.81 33.47
CA LEU A 907 -28.23 25.03 32.66
C LEU A 907 -29.49 25.44 31.89
N VAL A 908 -30.15 24.51 31.20
CA VAL A 908 -31.39 24.78 30.43
C VAL A 908 -32.52 25.31 31.33
N LYS A 909 -32.54 24.93 32.62
CA LYS A 909 -33.49 25.45 33.63
C LYS A 909 -33.10 26.81 34.23
N ARG A 910 -31.90 27.35 33.95
CA ARG A 910 -31.46 28.70 34.35
C ARG A 910 -31.69 29.74 33.25
N ASP A 911 -31.41 29.40 31.99
CA ASP A 911 -31.65 30.31 30.86
C ASP A 911 -33.14 30.71 30.74
N GLN A 912 -34.07 29.90 31.26
CA GLN A 912 -35.50 30.22 31.37
C GLN A 912 -35.89 31.08 32.59
N LEU A 913 -34.98 31.30 33.54
CA LEU A 913 -35.17 32.13 34.73
C LEU A 913 -34.42 33.46 34.68
N GLU A 914 -33.39 33.57 33.83
CA GLU A 914 -32.61 34.81 33.64
C GLU A 914 -33.17 35.71 32.52
N MET A 915 -34.31 35.34 31.91
CA MET A 915 -35.11 36.18 30.99
C MET A 915 -35.96 37.24 31.72
N GLY A 916 -35.39 37.94 32.71
CA GLY A 916 -36.12 38.93 33.50
C GLY A 916 -35.30 39.67 34.55
N GLY A 917 -34.50 40.65 34.12
CA GLY A 917 -33.82 41.61 35.02
C GLY A 917 -32.78 42.47 34.31
N ASP A 918 -33.06 43.78 34.24
CA ASP A 918 -32.17 44.93 34.01
C ASP A 918 -31.09 44.88 32.89
N GLU A 919 -31.31 45.71 31.87
CA GLU A 919 -30.28 46.11 30.90
C GLU A 919 -29.23 47.03 31.57
N PRO A 920 -27.91 46.85 31.31
CA PRO A 920 -26.90 47.83 31.71
C PRO A 920 -26.98 49.07 30.81
N PRO A 921 -26.79 50.30 31.33
CA PRO A 921 -27.04 51.52 30.58
C PRO A 921 -26.00 51.79 29.49
N GLU A 922 -26.46 52.02 28.26
CA GLU A 922 -25.61 52.47 27.15
C GLU A 922 -25.10 53.89 27.38
N ALA A 923 -23.80 54.11 27.08
CA ALA A 923 -23.18 55.43 27.09
C ALA A 923 -23.02 55.96 25.67
N HIS A 924 -24.03 56.70 25.17
CA HIS A 924 -23.92 57.37 23.88
C HIS A 924 -22.89 58.51 23.90
N THR A 925 -22.12 58.65 22.83
CA THR A 925 -21.45 59.90 22.45
C THR A 925 -21.85 60.27 21.02
N SER A 926 -22.22 61.53 20.80
CA SER A 926 -22.65 62.03 19.50
C SER A 926 -21.47 62.25 18.55
N ASP A 927 -21.50 61.60 17.39
CA ASP A 927 -21.46 62.29 16.08
C ASP A 927 -21.73 61.28 14.93
N ASP A 928 -22.69 61.61 14.06
CA ASP A 928 -23.05 60.78 12.91
C ASP A 928 -22.03 60.91 11.76
N GLN A 929 -21.14 59.93 11.61
CA GLN A 929 -20.50 59.64 10.32
C GLN A 929 -19.85 58.25 10.25
N ALA A 930 -20.36 57.41 9.34
CA ALA A 930 -19.65 56.25 8.83
C ALA A 930 -19.05 56.56 7.45
N TYR A 931 -17.80 56.20 7.21
CA TYR A 931 -17.34 55.52 5.98
C TYR A 931 -15.83 55.19 6.02
N ALA A 932 -15.48 54.07 5.36
CA ALA A 932 -14.15 53.73 4.82
C ALA A 932 -12.97 53.48 5.79
N ALA A 933 -12.71 52.19 6.03
CA ALA A 933 -11.35 51.61 6.04
C ALA A 933 -10.73 51.70 4.61
N PRO A 934 -9.45 51.30 4.32
CA PRO A 934 -8.61 50.37 5.07
C PRO A 934 -7.06 50.61 5.01
N THR A 935 -6.33 49.55 5.37
CA THR A 935 -4.93 49.19 5.04
C THR A 935 -3.79 49.57 5.99
N ASN A 936 -3.10 48.51 6.46
CA ASN A 936 -1.65 48.44 6.42
C ASN A 936 -1.18 46.97 6.34
N ALA A 937 -1.41 46.35 5.19
CA ALA A 937 -0.67 45.16 4.76
C ALA A 937 0.55 45.60 3.94
N SER A 938 1.69 44.93 4.09
CA SER A 938 2.92 45.23 3.35
C SER A 938 2.76 44.90 1.85
N LYS A 939 3.17 45.85 0.99
CA LYS A 939 3.03 45.73 -0.48
C LYS A 939 4.30 45.19 -1.16
N SER A 940 5.00 44.23 -0.54
CA SER A 940 6.29 43.71 -1.02
C SER A 940 6.49 42.24 -0.66
N ALA A 941 6.73 41.39 -1.66
CA ALA A 941 7.03 39.97 -1.50
C ALA A 941 8.54 39.69 -1.27
N LEU A 942 9.27 40.64 -0.68
CA LEU A 942 10.73 40.59 -0.47
C LEU A 942 11.18 40.91 0.96
N THR A 943 10.24 40.96 1.92
CA THR A 943 10.50 41.22 3.34
C THR A 943 9.48 40.47 4.20
N ASP A 944 9.68 39.17 4.42
CA ASP A 944 8.68 38.27 5.03
C ASP A 944 9.29 37.29 6.06
N ASP A 945 10.25 37.79 6.85
CA ASP A 945 10.97 37.02 7.89
C ASP A 945 10.63 37.51 9.33
N ALA A 946 9.44 38.08 9.53
CA ALA A 946 9.07 38.77 10.78
C ALA A 946 7.70 38.35 11.33
N VAL A 947 7.71 37.48 12.35
CA VAL A 947 6.49 37.03 13.06
C VAL A 947 5.68 38.24 13.58
N PRO A 948 4.38 38.38 13.21
CA PRO A 948 3.53 39.47 13.67
C PRO A 948 3.40 39.53 15.20
N ARG A 949 3.31 40.74 15.76
CA ARG A 949 3.24 40.93 17.22
C ARG A 949 1.81 40.87 17.77
N VAL A 950 1.70 40.31 18.96
CA VAL A 950 0.45 40.09 19.69
C VAL A 950 -0.19 41.41 20.13
N HIS A 951 -1.50 41.52 19.88
CA HIS A 951 -2.42 42.27 20.74
C HIS A 951 -3.53 41.33 21.24
N SER A 952 -3.92 41.50 22.50
CA SER A 952 -4.96 40.72 23.17
C SER A 952 -6.27 41.50 23.18
N GLY A 953 -7.24 41.06 22.38
CA GLY A 953 -8.59 41.62 22.30
C GLY A 953 -9.54 40.62 21.63
N THR A 954 -10.81 40.62 22.04
CA THR A 954 -11.81 39.61 21.65
C THR A 954 -12.46 39.91 20.28
N GLU A 955 -11.73 40.57 19.39
CA GLU A 955 -12.19 41.07 18.09
C GLU A 955 -11.43 40.33 16.97
N GLY A 956 -11.82 39.07 16.75
CA GLY A 956 -11.22 38.21 15.72
C GLY A 956 -12.18 37.18 15.10
N ALA A 957 -13.44 37.14 15.53
CA ALA A 957 -14.47 36.30 14.94
C ALA A 957 -15.09 37.02 13.72
N SER A 958 -15.30 36.30 12.62
CA SER A 958 -16.00 36.86 11.45
C SER A 958 -17.50 37.04 11.71
N GLU A 959 -18.18 37.86 10.90
CA GLU A 959 -19.65 37.99 10.97
C GLU A 959 -20.35 36.64 10.77
N GLU A 960 -19.78 35.74 9.96
CA GLU A 960 -20.26 34.37 9.77
C GLU A 960 -20.07 33.48 11.01
N GLU A 961 -19.00 33.69 11.79
CA GLU A 961 -18.74 32.92 13.02
C GLU A 961 -19.74 33.29 14.13
N GLN A 962 -20.24 34.53 14.14
CA GLN A 962 -21.34 34.95 15.03
C GLN A 962 -22.66 34.21 14.74
N HIS A 963 -22.83 33.65 13.54
CA HIS A 963 -24.00 32.85 13.14
C HIS A 963 -23.79 31.33 13.37
N SER A 964 -22.78 30.95 14.15
CA SER A 964 -22.41 29.54 14.36
C SER A 964 -23.46 28.69 15.10
N PRO A 965 -23.55 27.37 14.80
CA PRO A 965 -24.44 26.44 15.51
C PRO A 965 -24.23 26.45 17.02
N ARG A 966 -25.31 26.21 17.79
CA ARG A 966 -25.28 26.21 19.28
C ARG A 966 -24.17 25.34 19.89
N GLY A 967 -23.81 24.23 19.23
CA GLY A 967 -22.69 23.37 19.63
C GLY A 967 -21.34 24.11 19.67
N ARG A 968 -21.06 24.98 18.69
CA ARG A 968 -19.81 25.77 18.64
C ARG A 968 -19.74 26.82 19.74
N SER A 969 -20.84 27.54 19.99
CA SER A 969 -20.92 28.49 21.11
C SER A 969 -20.65 27.78 22.45
N ASN A 970 -21.14 26.55 22.63
CA ASN A 970 -20.86 25.75 23.82
C ASN A 970 -19.38 25.32 23.89
N LEU A 971 -18.80 24.80 22.81
CA LEU A 971 -17.37 24.45 22.74
C LEU A 971 -16.46 25.65 23.07
N GLN A 972 -16.73 26.82 22.45
CA GLN A 972 -15.98 28.06 22.71
C GLN A 972 -16.13 28.54 24.15
N LYS A 973 -17.34 28.48 24.74
CA LYS A 973 -17.56 28.79 26.17
C LYS A 973 -16.82 27.83 27.10
N HIS A 974 -16.72 26.55 26.76
CA HIS A 974 -15.97 25.56 27.53
C HIS A 974 -14.44 25.73 27.42
N LEU A 975 -13.94 26.23 26.28
CA LEU A 975 -12.53 26.59 26.09
C LEU A 975 -12.15 27.91 26.80
N ALA A 976 -13.04 28.90 26.79
CA ALA A 976 -12.79 30.24 27.35
C ALA A 976 -13.01 30.35 28.88
N GLY A 977 -13.36 29.25 29.57
CA GLY A 977 -13.70 29.26 30.99
C GLY A 977 -12.50 29.47 31.93
N THR A 978 -12.26 30.71 32.36
CA THR A 978 -11.13 31.10 33.22
C THR A 978 -11.06 30.35 34.56
N LEU A 979 -9.83 30.10 35.02
CA LEU A 979 -9.48 29.27 36.19
C LEU A 979 -10.36 29.47 37.44
N GLY A 980 -11.11 28.43 37.81
CA GLY A 980 -11.81 28.30 39.09
C GLY A 980 -12.51 26.94 39.19
N ASN A 981 -12.60 26.37 40.41
CA ASN A 981 -12.85 24.95 40.79
C ASN A 981 -13.91 24.08 40.04
N LYS A 982 -14.63 24.58 39.04
CA LYS A 982 -15.48 23.80 38.12
C LYS A 982 -14.76 23.42 36.81
N THR A 983 -13.48 23.77 36.63
CA THR A 983 -12.76 23.73 35.34
C THR A 983 -12.86 22.41 34.57
N TRP A 984 -12.79 21.26 35.24
CA TRP A 984 -12.47 19.98 34.59
C TRP A 984 -13.66 19.18 34.03
N THR A 985 -14.90 19.60 34.21
CA THR A 985 -16.09 18.88 33.70
C THR A 985 -16.19 18.93 32.16
N LEU A 986 -16.64 17.84 31.53
CA LEU A 986 -16.96 17.75 30.10
C LEU A 986 -18.46 18.02 29.83
N PRO A 987 -18.85 18.44 28.63
CA PRO A 987 -20.24 18.45 28.21
C PRO A 987 -20.76 17.06 27.82
N THR A 988 -19.92 16.17 27.25
CA THR A 988 -20.30 14.77 26.96
C THR A 988 -20.00 13.83 28.15
N PRO A 989 -20.95 12.99 28.59
CA PRO A 989 -20.70 11.96 29.58
C PRO A 989 -20.05 10.70 28.97
N ALA A 990 -19.35 9.92 29.79
CA ALA A 990 -18.66 8.72 29.34
C ALA A 990 -19.67 7.64 28.86
N PRO A 991 -19.53 7.09 27.63
CA PRO A 991 -20.43 6.06 27.10
C PRO A 991 -20.20 4.70 27.78
N HIS A 992 -21.27 3.98 28.09
CA HIS A 992 -21.20 2.61 28.61
C HIS A 992 -20.94 1.60 27.48
N ILE A 993 -19.78 0.95 27.49
CA ILE A 993 -19.35 0.02 26.43
C ILE A 993 -19.45 -1.43 26.92
N ALA A 994 -20.33 -2.23 26.30
CA ALA A 994 -20.45 -3.67 26.55
C ALA A 994 -19.81 -4.49 25.40
N PRO A 995 -19.15 -5.63 25.67
CA PRO A 995 -18.51 -6.47 24.64
C PRO A 995 -19.43 -6.94 23.51
N ASP A 996 -20.73 -7.03 23.75
CA ASP A 996 -21.73 -7.55 22.81
C ASP A 996 -22.32 -6.46 21.89
N TYR A 997 -22.04 -5.18 22.14
CA TYR A 997 -22.63 -4.06 21.37
C TYR A 997 -22.12 -3.96 19.93
N PHE A 998 -21.12 -4.76 19.56
CA PHE A 998 -20.41 -4.70 18.29
C PHE A 998 -21.02 -5.61 17.19
N GLU A 999 -22.17 -6.27 17.42
CA GLU A 999 -22.77 -7.13 16.40
C GLU A 999 -23.23 -6.36 15.14
N ASP A 1000 -24.01 -5.28 15.31
CA ASP A 1000 -24.56 -4.45 14.22
C ASP A 1000 -23.85 -3.08 14.17
N PRO A 1001 -22.90 -2.86 13.25
CA PRO A 1001 -22.09 -1.66 13.21
C PRO A 1001 -22.86 -0.40 12.76
N ILE A 1002 -24.08 -0.52 12.21
CA ILE A 1002 -24.84 0.62 11.68
C ILE A 1002 -26.13 0.92 12.44
N CYS A 1003 -26.52 0.10 13.42
CA CYS A 1003 -27.64 0.42 14.30
C CYS A 1003 -27.35 1.69 15.12
N ASP A 1004 -28.34 2.58 15.24
CA ASP A 1004 -28.15 3.88 15.89
C ASP A 1004 -27.75 3.75 17.37
N LYS A 1005 -28.14 2.67 18.07
CA LYS A 1005 -27.71 2.40 19.46
C LYS A 1005 -26.18 2.24 19.55
N PHE A 1006 -25.57 1.48 18.65
CA PHE A 1006 -24.12 1.35 18.61
C PHE A 1006 -23.46 2.58 17.99
N TRP A 1007 -23.83 2.92 16.75
CA TRP A 1007 -23.13 3.94 15.97
C TRP A 1007 -23.14 5.31 16.64
N LYS A 1008 -24.29 5.77 17.14
CA LYS A 1008 -24.43 7.13 17.71
C LYS A 1008 -24.11 7.19 19.20
N ASN A 1009 -24.54 6.21 20.00
CA ASN A 1009 -24.42 6.26 21.46
C ASN A 1009 -23.19 5.53 22.02
N VAL A 1010 -22.48 4.74 21.20
CA VAL A 1010 -21.24 4.06 21.61
C VAL A 1010 -20.07 4.55 20.76
N TRP A 1011 -20.10 4.35 19.44
CA TRP A 1011 -18.96 4.60 18.55
C TRP A 1011 -18.63 6.09 18.40
N VAL A 1012 -19.57 6.89 17.88
CA VAL A 1012 -19.40 8.35 17.75
C VAL A 1012 -19.28 9.03 19.12
N ALA A 1013 -20.08 8.61 20.10
CA ALA A 1013 -20.01 9.12 21.48
C ALA A 1013 -18.62 8.95 22.10
N CYS A 1014 -18.00 7.78 21.93
CA CYS A 1014 -16.63 7.51 22.38
C CYS A 1014 -15.61 8.42 21.68
N ALA A 1015 -15.70 8.54 20.35
CA ALA A 1015 -14.81 9.39 19.56
C ALA A 1015 -14.88 10.87 19.98
N VAL A 1016 -16.09 11.41 20.21
CA VAL A 1016 -16.29 12.78 20.73
C VAL A 1016 -15.70 12.93 22.13
N HIS A 1017 -16.11 12.06 23.07
CA HIS A 1017 -15.71 12.15 24.47
C HIS A 1017 -14.18 12.09 24.64
N ASN A 1018 -13.52 11.17 23.92
CA ASN A 1018 -12.06 11.11 23.88
C ASN A 1018 -11.44 12.37 23.26
N THR A 1019 -11.97 12.87 22.13
CA THR A 1019 -11.50 14.13 21.51
C THR A 1019 -11.62 15.32 22.49
N GLU A 1020 -12.74 15.46 23.20
CA GLU A 1020 -12.92 16.52 24.22
C GLU A 1020 -11.88 16.41 25.34
N ILE A 1021 -11.58 15.20 25.84
CA ILE A 1021 -10.55 14.97 26.86
C ILE A 1021 -9.16 15.35 26.32
N TYR A 1022 -8.77 14.87 25.14
CA TYR A 1022 -7.46 15.15 24.55
C TYR A 1022 -7.26 16.63 24.23
N ARG A 1023 -8.29 17.31 23.72
CA ARG A 1023 -8.30 18.78 23.55
C ARG A 1023 -8.10 19.47 24.90
N LYS A 1024 -8.88 19.12 25.91
CA LYS A 1024 -8.93 19.81 27.21
C LYS A 1024 -7.69 19.59 28.08
N VAL A 1025 -7.09 18.41 28.04
CA VAL A 1025 -5.90 18.10 28.86
C VAL A 1025 -4.61 18.53 28.17
N PHE A 1026 -4.46 18.24 26.86
CA PHE A 1026 -3.19 18.42 26.17
C PHE A 1026 -3.15 19.60 25.21
N HIS A 1027 -4.30 20.20 24.85
CA HIS A 1027 -4.44 21.02 23.64
C HIS A 1027 -3.94 20.23 22.42
N ALA A 1028 -4.48 19.01 22.25
CA ALA A 1028 -4.07 18.09 21.19
C ALA A 1028 -4.28 18.70 19.80
N VAL A 1029 -3.38 18.34 18.88
CA VAL A 1029 -3.35 18.80 17.48
C VAL A 1029 -3.27 17.57 16.57
N PRO A 1030 -3.95 17.53 15.41
CA PRO A 1030 -4.86 18.53 14.87
C PRO A 1030 -6.24 18.48 15.53
N ASP A 1031 -7.00 19.57 15.41
CA ASP A 1031 -8.33 19.73 16.03
C ASP A 1031 -9.21 20.74 15.25
N ASP A 1032 -10.54 20.57 15.29
CA ASP A 1032 -11.50 21.44 14.57
C ASP A 1032 -11.65 22.84 15.16
N THR A 1033 -11.17 23.09 16.39
CA THR A 1033 -11.18 24.43 17.02
C THR A 1033 -9.98 25.31 16.64
N ILE A 1034 -9.08 24.81 15.77
CA ILE A 1034 -7.88 25.51 15.30
C ILE A 1034 -8.06 25.84 13.81
N SER A 1035 -8.55 27.04 13.47
CA SER A 1035 -8.70 27.50 12.08
C SER A 1035 -7.51 28.32 11.57
N THR A 1036 -6.68 28.86 12.47
CA THR A 1036 -5.55 29.77 12.16
C THR A 1036 -4.22 29.34 12.78
N TRP A 1037 -3.11 29.76 12.18
CA TRP A 1037 -1.76 29.55 12.72
C TRP A 1037 -1.58 30.16 14.13
N LYS A 1038 -2.29 31.26 14.44
CA LYS A 1038 -2.29 31.88 15.77
C LYS A 1038 -2.81 30.91 16.84
N GLN A 1039 -3.98 30.31 16.62
CA GLN A 1039 -4.57 29.33 17.55
C GLN A 1039 -3.69 28.08 17.68
N TYR A 1040 -3.07 27.65 16.57
CA TYR A 1040 -2.10 26.56 16.59
C TYR A 1040 -0.91 26.87 17.54
N THR A 1041 -0.31 28.06 17.46
CA THR A 1041 0.77 28.47 18.38
C THR A 1041 0.30 28.51 19.83
N GLU A 1042 -0.93 28.95 20.10
CA GLU A 1042 -1.52 28.95 21.45
C GLU A 1042 -1.73 27.53 22.00
N PHE A 1043 -2.11 26.56 21.16
CA PHE A 1043 -2.20 25.14 21.52
C PHE A 1043 -0.81 24.52 21.79
N VAL A 1044 0.19 24.79 20.94
CA VAL A 1044 1.58 24.32 21.15
C VAL A 1044 2.19 24.89 22.43
N ALA A 1045 1.94 26.18 22.73
CA ALA A 1045 2.41 26.83 23.95
C ALA A 1045 1.78 26.24 25.23
N HIS A 1046 0.59 25.65 25.15
CA HIS A 1046 0.00 24.90 26.25
C HIS A 1046 0.76 23.59 26.51
N HIS A 1047 1.16 22.85 25.46
CA HIS A 1047 1.93 21.62 25.59
C HIS A 1047 3.30 21.84 26.29
N GLU A 1048 3.95 22.98 26.06
CA GLU A 1048 5.21 23.31 26.76
C GLU A 1048 5.08 23.32 28.30
N ARG A 1049 3.88 23.61 28.85
CA ARG A 1049 3.67 23.72 30.30
C ARG A 1049 3.99 22.40 31.03
N PHE A 1050 3.76 21.26 30.39
CA PHE A 1050 4.07 19.93 30.94
C PHE A 1050 5.57 19.69 31.15
N TRP A 1051 6.42 20.40 30.42
CA TRP A 1051 7.87 20.22 30.44
C TRP A 1051 8.61 21.21 31.36
N LYS A 1052 7.88 22.13 32.00
CA LYS A 1052 8.44 23.15 32.91
C LYS A 1052 8.52 22.60 34.36
N PRO A 1053 9.56 22.98 35.14
CA PRO A 1053 9.66 22.55 36.54
C PRO A 1053 8.47 23.07 37.36
N ARG A 1054 8.00 22.25 38.31
CA ARG A 1054 6.78 22.51 39.08
C ARG A 1054 6.91 23.76 39.96
N LYS A 1055 5.83 24.52 40.05
CA LYS A 1055 5.69 25.70 40.94
C LYS A 1055 6.04 25.38 42.40
N ASP A 1056 5.62 24.18 42.85
CA ASP A 1056 5.82 23.66 44.21
C ASP A 1056 7.18 22.98 44.47
N SER A 1057 8.12 23.00 43.51
CA SER A 1057 9.44 22.39 43.76
C SER A 1057 10.21 23.21 44.81
N PRO A 1058 10.70 22.60 45.91
CA PRO A 1058 11.37 23.36 46.97
C PRO A 1058 12.65 23.98 46.43
N SER A 1059 12.77 25.30 46.57
CA SER A 1059 13.91 26.06 46.07
C SER A 1059 15.18 25.69 46.82
N VAL A 1060 16.07 24.94 46.15
CA VAL A 1060 17.45 24.75 46.63
C VAL A 1060 18.13 26.12 46.58
N GLY A 1061 18.34 26.71 47.76
CA GLY A 1061 18.86 28.07 47.90
C GLY A 1061 20.27 28.24 47.32
N PRO A 1062 20.68 29.48 46.95
CA PRO A 1062 21.96 29.74 46.31
C PRO A 1062 23.14 29.55 47.26
N ALA A 1063 23.71 28.35 47.26
CA ALA A 1063 24.87 28.01 48.09
C ALA A 1063 26.18 28.64 47.55
N SER A 1064 26.62 29.71 48.23
CA SER A 1064 28.01 30.19 48.38
C SER A 1064 28.91 30.32 47.13
N ARG A 1065 29.34 31.55 46.83
CA ARG A 1065 30.26 31.88 45.72
C ARG A 1065 31.65 32.32 46.24
N ALA A 1066 32.66 31.45 46.09
CA ALA A 1066 34.09 31.72 46.31
C ALA A 1066 34.94 30.58 45.71
N HIS A 1067 36.14 30.75 45.14
CA HIS A 1067 36.88 31.97 44.78
C HIS A 1067 37.89 31.70 43.63
N SER A 1068 38.23 32.74 42.87
CA SER A 1068 39.52 33.01 42.17
C SER A 1068 40.10 32.03 41.13
N GLY A 1069 40.42 32.56 39.93
CA GLY A 1069 41.27 31.93 38.91
C GLY A 1069 41.35 32.80 37.65
N THR A 1070 42.35 33.69 37.54
CA THR A 1070 42.48 34.73 36.49
C THR A 1070 43.59 34.42 35.46
N ARG A 1071 43.59 35.20 34.35
CA ARG A 1071 44.60 35.34 33.26
C ARG A 1071 44.26 34.54 31.97
N GLU A 1072 44.07 35.18 30.80
CA GLU A 1072 45.03 35.90 29.90
C GLU A 1072 45.90 34.92 29.07
N ASP A 1073 46.10 35.05 27.74
CA ASP A 1073 45.49 35.92 26.70
C ASP A 1073 45.76 35.36 25.25
N ARG A 1074 45.32 36.11 24.21
CA ARG A 1074 45.53 36.02 22.72
C ARG A 1074 46.73 35.18 22.19
N SER A 1075 46.73 34.67 20.94
CA SER A 1075 46.56 35.34 19.61
C SER A 1075 46.42 34.29 18.48
N THR A 1076 46.21 34.51 17.17
CA THR A 1076 46.63 35.47 16.10
C THR A 1076 45.65 35.34 14.89
N SER A 1077 45.57 36.20 13.85
CA SER A 1077 46.03 37.57 13.55
C SER A 1077 45.30 38.09 12.28
N ASP A 1078 45.48 39.38 11.95
CA ASP A 1078 45.38 40.00 10.60
C ASP A 1078 43.99 40.08 9.89
N ASN A 1079 43.63 41.15 9.15
CA ASN A 1079 44.34 42.41 8.87
C ASN A 1079 43.38 43.57 8.49
N VAL A 1080 43.68 44.80 8.94
CA VAL A 1080 43.74 46.10 8.19
C VAL A 1080 42.54 46.51 7.27
N GLN A 1081 41.98 47.74 7.30
CA GLN A 1081 42.65 49.06 7.37
C GLN A 1081 41.75 50.26 7.81
N GLY A 1082 42.22 51.08 8.77
CA GLY A 1082 41.93 52.53 8.94
C GLY A 1082 40.54 53.00 9.43
N ALA A 1083 40.35 54.25 9.89
CA ALA A 1083 41.29 55.26 10.47
C ALA A 1083 40.51 56.45 11.12
N LYS A 1084 41.14 57.13 12.10
CA LYS A 1084 40.74 58.43 12.76
C LYS A 1084 39.55 58.37 13.74
N GLU A 1085 39.64 58.86 15.00
CA GLU A 1085 39.88 60.23 15.54
C GLU A 1085 38.69 61.20 15.31
N GLY A 1086 38.15 61.95 16.29
CA GLY A 1086 38.48 62.12 17.72
C GLY A 1086 37.61 63.21 18.40
N ALA A 1087 38.01 63.70 19.59
CA ALA A 1087 37.35 64.74 20.44
C ALA A 1087 35.96 64.36 21.04
N GLN A 1088 35.63 64.53 22.33
CA GLN A 1088 35.81 65.60 23.37
C GLN A 1088 34.67 66.64 23.48
N GLY A 1089 33.63 66.28 24.26
CA GLY A 1089 33.16 67.04 25.43
C GLY A 1089 32.32 68.32 25.30
N ARG A 1090 31.21 68.37 26.06
CA ARG A 1090 30.79 69.51 26.91
C ARG A 1090 29.63 69.12 27.85
N GLU A 1091 29.44 69.90 28.91
CA GLU A 1091 28.44 69.74 29.97
C GLU A 1091 27.33 70.82 29.87
N GLY A 1092 26.23 70.63 30.62
CA GLY A 1092 25.09 71.54 30.72
C GLY A 1092 23.89 71.10 29.87
N ASP A 1093 22.63 71.20 30.32
CA ASP A 1093 22.11 71.61 31.64
C ASP A 1093 20.78 70.87 31.93
N SER A 1094 20.30 70.96 33.17
CA SER A 1094 19.17 70.24 33.74
C SER A 1094 17.79 70.74 33.30
N SER A 1095 16.85 69.81 33.07
CA SER A 1095 15.41 70.03 33.20
C SER A 1095 14.67 68.69 33.31
N ASP A 1096 13.68 68.61 34.22
CA ASP A 1096 12.96 67.37 34.49
C ASP A 1096 11.99 66.97 33.37
N ARG A 1097 12.07 65.71 32.93
CA ARG A 1097 10.99 65.01 32.25
C ARG A 1097 10.95 63.55 32.69
N GLU A 1098 9.90 63.17 33.42
CA GLU A 1098 9.61 61.76 33.68
C GLU A 1098 9.32 61.03 32.36
N LEU A 1099 10.16 60.06 32.01
CA LEU A 1099 9.88 59.11 30.93
C LEU A 1099 9.18 57.87 31.52
N PRO A 1100 8.14 57.34 30.85
CA PRO A 1100 7.31 56.29 31.42
C PRO A 1100 8.06 54.98 31.62
N LYS A 1101 7.80 54.31 32.75
CA LYS A 1101 8.34 52.97 33.05
C LYS A 1101 7.80 51.94 32.05
N VAL A 1102 8.60 51.62 31.03
CA VAL A 1102 8.29 50.54 30.08
C VAL A 1102 8.28 49.20 30.82
N LYS A 1103 7.09 48.71 31.17
CA LYS A 1103 6.87 47.36 31.70
C LYS A 1103 7.12 46.31 30.60
N SER A 1104 8.37 45.97 30.37
CA SER A 1104 8.75 44.81 29.53
C SER A 1104 8.56 43.50 30.32
N GLN A 1105 7.32 43.20 30.72
CA GLN A 1105 6.95 41.88 31.24
C GLN A 1105 6.55 40.98 30.07
N ARG A 1106 7.53 40.25 29.51
CA ARG A 1106 7.22 38.99 28.81
C ARG A 1106 6.72 38.00 29.86
N HIS A 1107 5.41 37.82 29.96
CA HIS A 1107 4.85 36.72 30.75
C HIS A 1107 5.27 35.40 30.11
N GLY A 1108 6.16 34.66 30.78
CA GLY A 1108 6.42 33.26 30.45
C GLY A 1108 5.23 32.42 30.89
N VAL A 1109 4.80 31.47 30.05
CA VAL A 1109 3.67 30.58 30.37
C VAL A 1109 3.99 29.78 31.63
N GLU A 1110 3.12 29.91 32.65
CA GLU A 1110 3.31 29.26 33.95
C GLU A 1110 3.22 27.72 33.86
N PRO A 1111 3.91 26.98 34.76
CA PRO A 1111 3.71 25.52 34.89
C PRO A 1111 2.28 25.19 35.36
N PHE A 1112 1.96 23.89 35.44
CA PHE A 1112 0.74 23.42 36.10
C PHE A 1112 0.94 23.24 37.61
N ASP A 1113 -0.13 23.49 38.38
CA ASP A 1113 -0.19 23.22 39.81
C ASP A 1113 -0.56 21.74 40.06
N ARG A 1114 -0.18 21.18 41.21
CA ARG A 1114 -0.38 19.74 41.49
C ARG A 1114 -1.84 19.28 41.34
N ALA A 1115 -2.79 20.09 41.81
CA ALA A 1115 -4.21 19.78 41.74
C ALA A 1115 -4.77 19.78 40.30
N GLU A 1116 -4.18 20.57 39.39
CA GLU A 1116 -4.52 20.53 37.97
C GLU A 1116 -4.07 19.19 37.35
N LEU A 1117 -2.83 18.77 37.62
CA LEU A 1117 -2.28 17.52 37.10
C LEU A 1117 -3.03 16.27 37.62
N GLU A 1118 -3.45 16.28 38.89
CA GLU A 1118 -4.27 15.18 39.45
C GLU A 1118 -5.69 15.17 38.85
N ALA A 1119 -6.29 16.33 38.56
CA ALA A 1119 -7.57 16.41 37.86
C ALA A 1119 -7.47 15.99 36.38
N MET A 1120 -6.40 16.40 35.69
CA MET A 1120 -6.07 15.93 34.34
C MET A 1120 -5.91 14.41 34.27
N GLU A 1121 -5.17 13.82 35.21
CA GLU A 1121 -4.97 12.36 35.26
C GLU A 1121 -6.27 11.60 35.55
N ASN A 1122 -7.15 12.15 36.39
CA ASN A 1122 -8.48 11.56 36.59
C ASN A 1122 -9.32 11.63 35.31
N LEU A 1123 -9.33 12.77 34.62
CA LEU A 1123 -10.06 12.94 33.36
C LEU A 1123 -9.53 12.03 32.25
N LEU A 1124 -8.20 11.85 32.17
CA LEU A 1124 -7.57 10.90 31.27
C LEU A 1124 -7.90 9.43 31.58
N ARG A 1125 -8.36 9.10 32.79
CA ARG A 1125 -8.84 7.74 33.12
C ARG A 1125 -10.29 7.50 32.69
N GLU A 1126 -11.01 8.52 32.25
CA GLU A 1126 -12.37 8.38 31.70
C GLU A 1126 -12.35 7.97 30.21
N THR A 1127 -11.24 8.23 29.49
CA THR A 1127 -11.06 7.88 28.06
C THR A 1127 -11.31 6.40 27.79
N ARG A 1128 -12.02 6.07 26.71
CA ARG A 1128 -12.35 4.68 26.33
C ARG A 1128 -11.62 4.30 25.06
N GLY A 1129 -10.56 3.51 25.21
CA GLY A 1129 -9.72 3.08 24.11
C GLY A 1129 -8.97 4.24 23.45
N HIS A 1130 -8.81 4.14 22.13
CA HIS A 1130 -7.94 5.03 21.35
C HIS A 1130 -8.73 5.90 20.36
N LEU A 1131 -10.01 5.61 20.11
CA LEU A 1131 -10.82 6.24 19.06
C LEU A 1131 -11.02 7.74 19.30
N VAL A 1132 -10.74 8.56 18.28
CA VAL A 1132 -10.97 10.01 18.24
C VAL A 1132 -11.53 10.44 16.88
N ILE A 1133 -12.12 11.63 16.78
CA ILE A 1133 -12.57 12.20 15.49
C ILE A 1133 -11.36 12.68 14.66
N TYR A 1134 -11.39 12.47 13.34
CA TYR A 1134 -10.46 13.15 12.42
C TYR A 1134 -10.99 14.57 12.13
N PRO A 1135 -10.20 15.63 12.34
CA PRO A 1135 -10.67 17.01 12.17
C PRO A 1135 -10.87 17.38 10.69
N SER A 1136 -12.01 18.01 10.41
CA SER A 1136 -12.40 18.51 9.09
C SER A 1136 -11.98 19.98 8.83
N ARG A 1137 -11.90 20.79 9.89
CA ARG A 1137 -11.68 22.25 9.89
C ARG A 1137 -10.29 22.71 10.33
N PHE A 1138 -9.39 21.77 10.68
CA PHE A 1138 -8.02 22.11 11.08
C PHE A 1138 -7.31 22.96 10.01
N LEU A 1139 -6.93 24.19 10.38
CA LEU A 1139 -6.33 25.22 9.52
C LEU A 1139 -7.16 25.54 8.25
N GLU A 1140 -8.50 25.49 8.34
CA GLU A 1140 -9.42 25.83 7.24
C GLU A 1140 -9.21 27.26 6.72
N SER A 1141 -9.11 28.26 7.61
CA SER A 1141 -8.93 29.65 7.21
C SER A 1141 -7.55 29.96 6.60
N GLU A 1142 -6.49 29.23 6.98
CA GLU A 1142 -5.16 29.38 6.36
C GLU A 1142 -5.11 28.76 4.95
N ASP A 1143 -5.86 27.69 4.72
CA ASP A 1143 -6.06 27.14 3.38
C ASP A 1143 -6.84 28.14 2.52
N GLU A 1144 -7.97 28.68 2.99
CA GLU A 1144 -8.74 29.73 2.31
C GLU A 1144 -7.92 31.01 2.02
N ALA A 1145 -7.01 31.38 2.93
CA ALA A 1145 -6.07 32.49 2.72
C ALA A 1145 -4.91 32.17 1.75
N ASN A 1146 -4.71 30.89 1.39
CA ASN A 1146 -3.58 30.35 0.60
C ASN A 1146 -2.23 30.36 1.35
N ASN A 1147 -2.28 30.42 2.68
CA ASN A 1147 -1.15 30.43 3.61
C ASN A 1147 -0.75 29.03 4.12
N PHE A 1148 -1.63 28.03 4.01
CA PHE A 1148 -1.36 26.68 4.52
C PHE A 1148 -0.18 26.01 3.78
N ILE A 1149 -0.06 26.19 2.46
CA ILE A 1149 1.05 25.67 1.65
C ILE A 1149 2.06 26.79 1.41
N PHE A 1150 3.26 26.66 1.97
CA PHE A 1150 4.31 27.68 1.86
C PHE A 1150 4.88 27.74 0.43
N ASN A 1151 5.48 28.87 0.06
CA ASN A 1151 6.08 29.05 -1.27
C ASN A 1151 7.18 28.02 -1.60
N ALA A 1152 7.89 27.52 -0.57
CA ALA A 1152 8.89 26.46 -0.72
C ALA A 1152 8.27 25.09 -1.04
N ASP A 1153 7.07 24.79 -0.53
CA ASP A 1153 6.38 23.51 -0.73
C ASP A 1153 6.00 23.32 -2.21
N ARG A 1154 5.60 24.43 -2.86
CA ARG A 1154 5.21 24.51 -4.28
C ARG A 1154 6.36 24.25 -5.25
N LEU A 1155 7.61 24.19 -4.76
CA LEU A 1155 8.81 23.88 -5.53
C LEU A 1155 9.24 22.40 -5.42
N LEU A 1156 8.57 21.62 -4.56
CA LEU A 1156 8.85 20.20 -4.33
C LEU A 1156 7.72 19.33 -4.90
N PRO A 1157 7.99 18.06 -5.26
CA PRO A 1157 7.30 17.47 -6.40
C PRO A 1157 5.86 16.97 -6.14
N LEU A 1158 4.89 17.82 -6.48
CA LEU A 1158 3.56 17.42 -6.95
C LEU A 1158 3.61 16.29 -8.02
N PRO A 1159 4.64 16.18 -8.88
CA PRO A 1159 4.95 14.99 -9.71
C PRO A 1159 5.12 13.62 -9.02
N ILE A 1160 4.76 13.47 -7.74
CA ILE A 1160 4.45 12.15 -7.14
C ILE A 1160 3.00 11.73 -7.47
N TYR A 1161 2.12 12.70 -7.77
CA TYR A 1161 0.71 12.53 -8.08
C TYR A 1161 0.41 12.61 -9.60
N ASP A 1162 1.23 13.32 -10.38
CA ASP A 1162 1.30 13.27 -11.87
C ASP A 1162 1.74 11.88 -12.39
#